data_AF-A0A524HJZ8-F1
#
_entry.id   AF-A0A524HJZ8-F1
#
_cell.length_a   1.000
_cell.length_b   1.000
_cell.length_c   1.000
_cell.angle_alpha   90.00
_cell.angle_beta   90.00
_cell.angle_gamma   90.00
#
_symmetry.space_group_name_H-M   'P 1'
#
loop_
_entity.id
_entity.type
_entity.pdbx_description
1 polymer ?
#
loop_
_entity_poly.entity_id
_entity_poly.type
_entity_poly.pdbx_seq_one_letter_code
_entity_poly.pdbx_strand_id
1 'polypeptide(L)'
;MTKPADRFYLGRIFDSKKGETTPDPLMYDPDDLTTHAVCVGMTGSGKTGLCIDLLEEAALQGIPALMIDPKGDITNTLLHFPALSPADFQPWINPDQANREDKTIEQAAADAAALWKNGLAKWDIGPDRIQALQDAAHFAVYSPGSEAGIPVNILASFKAPDIPWDENRETLVEKISGIVMGLLGLVGLEDIDPVRSKEHILLSNIFESAWSRGKDLDLTELILQIQNPPFDKLGVLELDKFFPEKDRQELSILLNSIMAAPTFKSWIEGEPLDIQAMLYGADGRPRHSVFYIAHLSDAERMFFVTLLYASVETWMRKQKGSTTLRALIYFDEIFGYLPPVKNPPSKTPMLRMLKQARAFGIGQVLVTQNPVDVDYKALSNAGTWFIGKLQTEQDKNRLLDGLEGAAPGLDRKVYDKLISTLDKRVFLLHNVHEDKPVLFQTRWAMNYLTGPLTKVQLPALNKLAGAEQWAASVSTSAQSEERTTRSSGSSAVKTTSTRQNVPAGIDEFYLPNNLSFLKAVDAAGISPPQDVSYQVFYKPVVIAQATVRFLKRNYNLDYDLTTAALVKEPDHQGRVRWEDWAVNPIDTDGLESQAITDSHFHELMAPLSDGAKLREMETDYADWIFHSISAPVRANEELAVFAGPQVTQGEFRRLCSKAAEGALKVEKDMVDGSFTKKMHIIQDRLLREERELDKDKVEFSQRKNEEAATLIGNLYSLIDGRKRRMTTSLTKRRMTTQAKADVQESLDSIEQYKKEIENLEKERLQALEEVERKWQEV
;
A
#
# COMPACT_ATOMS: atom_id res chain seq x y z
N MET A 1 -63.19 0.25 26.45
CA MET A 1 -62.67 1.53 25.95
C MET A 1 -61.72 1.23 24.81
N THR A 2 -62.03 1.67 23.60
CA THR A 2 -61.12 1.58 22.44
C THR A 2 -59.93 2.49 22.70
N LYS A 3 -58.76 1.90 22.98
CA LYS A 3 -57.49 2.64 23.10
C LYS A 3 -57.26 3.38 21.77
N PRO A 4 -56.93 4.69 21.78
CA PRO A 4 -56.49 5.39 20.57
C PRO A 4 -55.37 4.61 19.90
N ALA A 5 -55.49 4.35 18.60
CA ALA A 5 -54.55 3.48 17.86
C ALA A 5 -53.14 4.10 17.68
N ASP A 6 -53.01 5.38 17.98
CA ASP A 6 -51.87 6.27 17.75
C ASP A 6 -51.11 6.65 19.04
N ARG A 7 -51.50 6.13 20.21
CA ARG A 7 -50.85 6.43 21.49
C ARG A 7 -50.30 5.20 22.22
N PHE A 8 -49.24 5.39 22.98
CA PHE A 8 -48.62 4.36 23.80
C PHE A 8 -49.42 4.11 25.07
N TYR A 9 -49.90 2.87 25.26
CA TYR A 9 -50.53 2.48 26.51
C TYR A 9 -49.48 2.05 27.54
N LEU A 10 -49.13 2.94 28.48
CA LEU A 10 -48.06 2.68 29.46
C LEU A 10 -48.56 2.16 30.81
N GLY A 11 -49.88 2.22 31.07
CA GLY A 11 -50.43 1.85 32.37
C GLY A 11 -51.76 2.53 32.68
N ARG A 12 -52.04 2.75 33.97
CA ARG A 12 -53.26 3.40 34.45
C ARG A 12 -52.90 4.49 35.46
N ILE A 13 -53.71 5.55 35.51
CA ILE A 13 -53.51 6.65 36.44
C ILE A 13 -53.60 6.12 37.88
N PHE A 14 -52.68 6.54 38.74
CA PHE A 14 -52.54 6.08 40.12
C PHE A 14 -53.05 7.14 41.09
N ASP A 15 -54.00 6.76 41.95
CA ASP A 15 -54.51 7.64 43.00
C ASP A 15 -53.68 7.45 44.27
N SER A 16 -52.76 8.38 44.52
CA SER A 16 -51.87 8.35 45.69
C SER A 16 -52.59 8.44 47.03
N LYS A 17 -53.84 8.91 47.08
CA LYS A 17 -54.62 8.94 48.33
C LYS A 17 -55.23 7.57 48.65
N LYS A 18 -55.58 6.80 47.64
CA LYS A 18 -56.16 5.45 47.78
C LYS A 18 -55.09 4.34 47.75
N GLY A 19 -53.93 4.63 47.15
CA GLY A 19 -52.87 3.64 46.96
C GLY A 19 -53.18 2.62 45.86
N GLU A 20 -54.09 2.95 44.94
CA GLU A 20 -54.60 2.04 43.91
C GLU A 20 -54.69 2.72 42.53
N THR A 21 -54.74 1.91 41.48
CA THR A 21 -54.98 2.41 40.11
C THR A 21 -56.45 2.76 39.91
N THR A 22 -56.66 3.85 39.18
CA THR A 22 -57.95 4.21 38.60
C THR A 22 -58.20 3.37 37.33
N PRO A 23 -59.45 3.30 36.82
CA PRO A 23 -59.72 2.66 35.53
C PRO A 23 -59.16 3.43 34.32
N ASP A 24 -58.69 4.67 34.51
CA ASP A 24 -58.26 5.56 33.43
C ASP A 24 -56.88 5.12 32.88
N PRO A 25 -56.78 4.77 31.59
CA PRO A 25 -55.50 4.40 30.98
C PRO A 25 -54.59 5.62 30.79
N LEU A 26 -53.29 5.45 31.03
CA LEU A 26 -52.28 6.41 30.60
C LEU A 26 -51.97 6.16 29.11
N MET A 27 -52.47 7.03 28.25
CA MET A 27 -52.18 7.04 26.81
C MET A 27 -51.17 8.16 26.51
N TYR A 28 -49.91 7.78 26.31
CA TYR A 28 -48.79 8.69 26.05
C TYR A 28 -48.63 8.95 24.54
N ASP A 29 -48.32 10.19 24.16
CA ASP A 29 -48.14 10.57 22.76
C ASP A 29 -46.71 10.26 22.29
N PRO A 30 -46.50 9.37 21.30
CA PRO A 30 -45.16 9.01 20.85
C PRO A 30 -44.36 10.21 20.32
N ASP A 31 -45.01 11.21 19.74
CA ASP A 31 -44.33 12.37 19.15
C ASP A 31 -43.66 13.25 20.22
N ASP A 32 -44.09 13.16 21.48
CA ASP A 32 -43.45 13.84 22.60
C ASP A 32 -42.01 13.33 22.84
N LEU A 33 -41.69 12.10 22.42
CA LEU A 33 -40.32 11.56 22.49
C LEU A 33 -39.38 12.21 21.48
N THR A 34 -39.87 13.01 20.53
CA THR A 34 -38.98 13.88 19.72
C THR A 34 -38.25 14.90 20.59
N THR A 35 -38.79 15.21 21.77
CA THR A 35 -38.10 16.02 22.80
C THR A 35 -37.31 15.17 23.79
N HIS A 36 -37.06 13.89 23.51
CA HIS A 36 -36.35 12.95 24.37
C HIS A 36 -37.05 12.64 25.71
N ALA A 37 -36.67 11.54 26.32
CA ALA A 37 -37.14 11.09 27.62
C ALA A 37 -36.00 10.67 28.54
N VAL A 38 -36.20 10.87 29.83
CA VAL A 38 -35.31 10.38 30.89
C VAL A 38 -36.10 9.48 31.84
N CYS A 39 -35.56 8.31 32.17
CA CYS A 39 -36.13 7.43 33.18
C CYS A 39 -35.15 7.25 34.35
N VAL A 40 -35.56 7.69 35.54
CA VAL A 40 -34.74 7.69 36.76
C VAL A 40 -35.43 6.93 37.88
N GLY A 41 -34.66 6.25 38.73
CA GLY A 41 -35.19 5.49 39.85
C GLY A 41 -34.20 4.47 40.38
N MET A 42 -34.35 4.04 41.62
CA MET A 42 -33.49 3.04 42.24
C MET A 42 -33.63 1.64 41.60
N THR A 43 -32.68 0.74 41.86
CA THR A 43 -32.83 -0.68 41.49
C THR A 43 -34.12 -1.25 42.10
N GLY A 44 -34.90 -1.97 41.29
CA GLY A 44 -36.18 -2.55 41.73
C GLY A 44 -37.37 -1.58 41.79
N SER A 45 -37.22 -0.31 41.37
CA SER A 45 -38.35 0.62 41.26
C SER A 45 -39.31 0.30 40.11
N GLY A 46 -38.90 -0.53 39.15
CA GLY A 46 -39.69 -0.94 37.98
C GLY A 46 -39.27 -0.31 36.65
N LYS A 47 -38.15 0.44 36.59
CA LYS A 47 -37.70 1.16 35.37
C LYS A 47 -37.64 0.28 34.13
N THR A 48 -36.99 -0.87 34.23
CA THR A 48 -36.86 -1.81 33.12
C THR A 48 -38.21 -2.22 32.57
N GLY A 49 -39.18 -2.50 33.45
CA GLY A 49 -40.56 -2.81 33.05
C GLY A 49 -41.23 -1.66 32.31
N LEU A 50 -41.15 -0.42 32.83
CA LEU A 50 -41.67 0.77 32.14
C LEU A 50 -41.02 0.99 30.77
N CYS A 51 -39.70 0.83 30.69
CA CYS A 51 -38.96 1.06 29.46
C CYS A 51 -39.31 0.00 28.41
N ILE A 52 -39.46 -1.25 28.83
CA ILE A 52 -39.97 -2.32 27.96
C ILE A 52 -41.40 -2.05 27.55
N ASP A 53 -42.30 -1.61 28.45
CA ASP A 53 -43.66 -1.20 28.09
C ASP A 53 -43.66 -0.14 26.99
N LEU A 54 -42.76 0.86 27.08
CA LEU A 54 -42.59 1.91 26.07
C LEU A 54 -42.08 1.33 24.73
N LEU A 55 -41.06 0.47 24.76
CA LEU A 55 -40.50 -0.16 23.57
C LEU A 55 -41.52 -1.11 22.89
N GLU A 56 -42.30 -1.84 23.67
CA GLU A 56 -43.38 -2.69 23.16
C GLU A 56 -44.43 -1.87 22.39
N GLU A 57 -44.86 -0.73 22.94
CA GLU A 57 -45.82 0.15 22.26
C GLU A 57 -45.18 0.82 21.02
N ALA A 58 -43.89 1.15 21.07
CA ALA A 58 -43.15 1.65 19.91
C ALA A 58 -43.12 0.62 18.78
N ALA A 59 -42.80 -0.64 19.08
CA ALA A 59 -42.82 -1.73 18.10
C ALA A 59 -44.22 -1.90 17.47
N LEU A 60 -45.27 -1.96 18.30
CA LEU A 60 -46.65 -2.09 17.83
C LEU A 60 -47.10 -0.95 16.91
N GLN A 61 -46.50 0.25 17.04
CA GLN A 61 -46.79 1.40 16.20
C GLN A 61 -45.84 1.55 15.00
N GLY A 62 -44.98 0.57 14.74
CA GLY A 62 -44.07 0.62 13.59
C GLY A 62 -42.81 1.46 13.82
N ILE A 63 -42.51 1.83 15.07
CA ILE A 63 -41.39 2.73 15.41
C ILE A 63 -40.16 1.89 15.74
N PRO A 64 -39.07 1.99 14.94
CA PRO A 64 -37.86 1.24 15.16
C PRO A 64 -37.05 1.78 16.35
N ALA A 65 -36.24 0.91 16.94
CA ALA A 65 -35.44 1.24 18.12
C ALA A 65 -34.05 0.62 18.06
N LEU A 66 -33.03 1.43 18.38
CA LEU A 66 -31.67 1.00 18.70
C LEU A 66 -31.53 1.03 20.23
N MET A 67 -31.26 -0.11 20.84
CA MET A 67 -31.26 -0.28 22.29
C MET A 67 -29.87 -0.66 22.78
N ILE A 68 -29.25 0.17 23.62
CA ILE A 68 -27.92 -0.09 24.18
C ILE A 68 -28.09 -0.71 25.57
N ASP A 69 -27.59 -1.93 25.75
CA ASP A 69 -27.81 -2.75 26.94
C ASP A 69 -26.49 -3.16 27.61
N PRO A 70 -26.01 -2.39 28.60
CA PRO A 70 -24.81 -2.73 29.37
C PRO A 70 -25.06 -3.76 30.48
N LYS A 71 -26.31 -4.14 30.76
CA LYS A 71 -26.67 -5.03 31.89
C LYS A 71 -27.27 -6.36 31.46
N GLY A 72 -27.78 -6.46 30.23
CA GLY A 72 -28.45 -7.64 29.70
C GLY A 72 -29.95 -7.69 29.98
N ASP A 73 -30.53 -6.67 30.64
CA ASP A 73 -31.94 -6.66 31.04
C ASP A 73 -32.89 -6.41 29.85
N ILE A 74 -32.43 -5.68 28.83
CA ILE A 74 -33.22 -5.23 27.68
C ILE A 74 -33.33 -6.31 26.62
N THR A 75 -32.43 -7.29 26.64
CA THR A 75 -32.55 -8.51 25.84
C THR A 75 -33.88 -9.25 26.07
N ASN A 76 -34.54 -9.04 27.21
CA ASN A 76 -35.87 -9.58 27.51
C ASN A 76 -36.95 -9.12 26.51
N THR A 77 -36.72 -8.03 25.76
CA THR A 77 -37.58 -7.59 24.64
C THR A 77 -37.74 -8.64 23.53
N LEU A 78 -36.94 -9.70 23.52
CA LEU A 78 -37.08 -10.82 22.58
C LEU A 78 -37.96 -11.97 23.11
N LEU A 79 -38.28 -11.99 24.41
CA LEU A 79 -39.01 -13.08 25.07
C LEU A 79 -40.53 -12.93 24.92
N HIS A 80 -41.02 -13.13 23.70
CA HIS A 80 -42.44 -13.11 23.34
C HIS A 80 -43.06 -14.50 23.46
N PHE A 81 -44.02 -14.70 24.36
CA PHE A 81 -44.72 -15.99 24.55
C PHE A 81 -46.24 -15.86 24.39
N PRO A 82 -46.76 -15.75 23.15
CA PRO A 82 -48.20 -15.59 22.90
C PRO A 82 -49.05 -16.72 23.49
N ALA A 83 -48.57 -17.97 23.41
CA ALA A 83 -49.27 -19.13 23.96
C ALA A 83 -49.31 -19.13 25.51
N LEU A 84 -48.44 -18.36 26.16
CA LEU A 84 -48.24 -18.33 27.61
C LEU A 84 -48.10 -19.76 28.19
N SER A 85 -47.42 -20.65 27.47
CA SER A 85 -47.28 -22.05 27.86
C SER A 85 -46.08 -22.21 28.79
N PRO A 86 -46.13 -23.07 29.83
CA PRO A 86 -44.98 -23.29 30.71
C PRO A 86 -43.69 -23.69 29.97
N ALA A 87 -43.82 -24.41 28.84
CA ALA A 87 -42.69 -24.84 28.03
C ALA A 87 -41.89 -23.67 27.44
N ASP A 88 -42.55 -22.54 27.16
CA ASP A 88 -41.88 -21.36 26.60
C ASP A 88 -41.02 -20.64 27.66
N PHE A 89 -41.44 -20.65 28.92
CA PHE A 89 -40.72 -20.02 30.05
C PHE A 89 -39.56 -20.88 30.54
N GLN A 90 -39.70 -22.21 30.47
CA GLN A 90 -38.77 -23.18 31.06
C GLN A 90 -37.28 -22.93 30.71
N PRO A 91 -36.87 -22.64 29.46
CA PRO A 91 -35.47 -22.41 29.10
C PRO A 91 -34.87 -21.15 29.74
N TRP A 92 -35.71 -20.23 30.21
CA TRP A 92 -35.33 -18.91 30.71
C TRP A 92 -35.43 -18.81 32.23
N ILE A 93 -35.85 -19.87 32.91
CA ILE A 93 -35.86 -19.96 34.36
C ILE A 93 -34.43 -20.05 34.88
N ASN A 94 -34.10 -19.21 35.86
CA ASN A 94 -32.83 -19.31 36.57
C ASN A 94 -32.82 -20.54 37.50
N PRO A 95 -31.96 -21.55 37.26
CA PRO A 95 -31.94 -22.77 38.08
C PRO A 95 -31.59 -22.51 39.54
N ASP A 96 -30.69 -21.55 39.81
CA ASP A 96 -30.29 -21.20 41.17
C ASP A 96 -31.43 -20.56 41.94
N GLN A 97 -32.25 -19.73 41.27
CA GLN A 97 -33.42 -19.14 41.88
C GLN A 97 -34.50 -20.19 42.17
N ALA A 98 -34.78 -21.09 41.21
CA ALA A 98 -35.74 -22.17 41.41
C ALA A 98 -35.34 -23.08 42.58
N ASN A 99 -34.05 -23.43 42.68
CA ASN A 99 -33.52 -24.21 43.80
C ASN A 99 -33.64 -23.49 45.15
N ARG A 100 -33.40 -22.18 45.21
CA ARG A 100 -33.58 -21.38 46.43
C ARG A 100 -35.03 -21.29 46.89
N GLU A 101 -35.98 -21.42 45.96
CA GLU A 101 -37.42 -21.44 46.24
C GLU A 101 -37.95 -22.88 46.47
N ASP A 102 -37.07 -23.88 46.56
CA ASP A 102 -37.42 -25.31 46.70
C ASP A 102 -38.35 -25.83 45.59
N LYS A 103 -38.19 -25.34 44.36
CA LYS A 103 -39.00 -25.71 43.18
C LYS A 103 -38.17 -26.39 42.11
N THR A 104 -38.78 -27.32 41.37
CA THR A 104 -38.19 -27.80 40.10
C THR A 104 -38.27 -26.73 39.02
N ILE A 105 -37.46 -26.84 37.98
CA ILE A 105 -37.47 -25.90 36.84
C ILE A 105 -38.85 -25.92 36.16
N GLU A 106 -39.50 -27.08 36.05
CA GLU A 106 -40.83 -27.24 35.46
C GLU A 106 -41.90 -26.56 36.31
N GLN A 107 -41.81 -26.68 37.64
CA GLN A 107 -42.73 -26.01 38.55
C GLN A 107 -42.54 -24.49 38.49
N ALA A 108 -41.31 -24.01 38.50
CA ALA A 108 -41.00 -22.58 38.38
C ALA A 108 -41.46 -22.00 37.03
N ALA A 109 -41.36 -22.77 35.94
CA ALA A 109 -41.87 -22.38 34.64
C ALA A 109 -43.41 -22.30 34.59
N ALA A 110 -44.09 -23.27 35.21
CA ALA A 110 -45.55 -23.25 35.34
C ALA A 110 -46.04 -22.06 36.19
N ASP A 111 -45.33 -21.77 37.29
CA ASP A 111 -45.59 -20.60 38.13
C ASP A 111 -45.38 -19.30 37.36
N ALA A 112 -44.29 -19.19 36.59
CA ALA A 112 -43.99 -18.02 35.78
C ALA A 112 -45.06 -17.79 34.69
N ALA A 113 -45.47 -18.84 33.98
CA ALA A 113 -46.54 -18.77 32.98
C ALA A 113 -47.87 -18.34 33.61
N ALA A 114 -48.24 -18.90 34.78
CA ALA A 114 -49.44 -18.51 35.50
C ALA A 114 -49.38 -17.07 36.00
N LEU A 115 -48.22 -16.63 36.51
CA LEU A 115 -47.99 -15.27 36.96
C LEU A 115 -48.15 -14.27 35.80
N TRP A 116 -47.54 -14.55 34.64
CA TRP A 116 -47.66 -13.69 33.46
C TRP A 116 -49.09 -13.63 32.93
N LYS A 117 -49.76 -14.79 32.81
CA LYS A 117 -51.16 -14.86 32.37
C LYS A 117 -52.08 -14.04 33.26
N ASN A 118 -51.95 -14.19 34.58
CA ASN A 118 -52.75 -13.45 35.54
C ASN A 118 -52.38 -11.96 35.58
N GLY A 119 -51.10 -11.64 35.40
CA GLY A 119 -50.59 -10.27 35.31
C GLY A 119 -51.19 -9.53 34.13
N LEU A 120 -51.04 -10.07 32.92
CA LEU A 120 -51.54 -9.49 31.67
C LEU A 120 -53.07 -9.32 31.68
N ALA A 121 -53.80 -10.31 32.19
CA ALA A 121 -55.27 -10.25 32.28
C ALA A 121 -55.77 -9.07 33.12
N LYS A 122 -55.06 -8.67 34.19
CA LYS A 122 -55.42 -7.50 35.00
C LYS A 122 -55.34 -6.17 34.25
N TRP A 123 -54.59 -6.14 33.15
CA TRP A 123 -54.34 -4.95 32.32
C TRP A 123 -55.04 -5.00 30.96
N ASP A 124 -55.97 -5.94 30.78
CA ASP A 124 -56.73 -6.16 29.55
C ASP A 124 -55.82 -6.49 28.35
N ILE A 125 -54.77 -7.29 28.58
CA ILE A 125 -53.85 -7.76 27.55
C ILE A 125 -54.01 -9.27 27.39
N GLY A 126 -54.35 -9.68 26.17
CA GLY A 126 -54.51 -11.09 25.79
C GLY A 126 -53.40 -11.59 24.84
N PRO A 127 -53.37 -12.91 24.57
CA PRO A 127 -52.42 -13.56 23.66
C PRO A 127 -52.27 -12.87 22.30
N ASP A 128 -53.38 -12.45 21.69
CA ASP A 128 -53.39 -11.83 20.36
C ASP A 128 -52.55 -10.55 20.30
N ARG A 129 -52.47 -9.78 21.40
CA ARG A 129 -51.64 -8.56 21.46
C ARG A 129 -50.15 -8.89 21.56
N ILE A 130 -49.80 -9.98 22.24
CA ILE A 130 -48.41 -10.47 22.32
C ILE A 130 -47.98 -10.99 20.94
N GLN A 131 -48.86 -11.70 20.25
CA GLN A 131 -48.62 -12.13 18.87
C GLN A 131 -48.43 -10.92 17.95
N ALA A 132 -49.30 -9.92 18.05
CA ALA A 132 -49.17 -8.69 17.28
C ALA A 132 -47.83 -7.98 17.55
N LEU A 133 -47.37 -7.94 18.81
CA LEU A 133 -46.06 -7.40 19.17
C LEU A 133 -44.92 -8.20 18.51
N GLN A 134 -44.97 -9.53 18.61
CA GLN A 134 -43.97 -10.42 18.01
C GLN A 134 -43.88 -10.21 16.48
N ASP A 135 -45.00 -9.95 15.82
CA ASP A 135 -45.06 -9.77 14.37
C ASP A 135 -44.75 -8.33 13.90
N ALA A 136 -44.88 -7.34 14.79
CA ALA A 136 -44.80 -5.92 14.47
C ALA A 136 -43.39 -5.44 14.08
N ALA A 137 -42.35 -6.04 14.66
CA ALA A 137 -40.97 -5.67 14.40
C ALA A 137 -40.06 -6.91 14.31
N HIS A 138 -38.91 -6.77 13.66
CA HIS A 138 -37.84 -7.76 13.80
C HIS A 138 -37.02 -7.46 15.04
N PHE A 139 -36.83 -8.46 15.90
CA PHE A 139 -36.06 -8.32 17.12
C PHE A 139 -34.73 -9.07 17.02
N ALA A 140 -33.67 -8.47 17.54
CA ALA A 140 -32.34 -9.00 17.42
C ALA A 140 -31.43 -8.54 18.56
N VAL A 141 -30.54 -9.43 19.02
CA VAL A 141 -29.42 -9.06 19.87
C VAL A 141 -28.12 -9.12 19.09
N TYR A 142 -27.47 -7.98 19.00
CA TYR A 142 -26.13 -7.78 18.48
C TYR A 142 -25.12 -7.82 19.63
N SER A 143 -23.97 -8.43 19.39
CA SER A 143 -22.87 -8.50 20.35
C SER A 143 -21.58 -7.98 19.69
N PRO A 144 -21.31 -6.67 19.68
CA PRO A 144 -20.06 -6.13 19.15
C PRO A 144 -18.86 -6.78 19.86
N GLY A 145 -17.80 -7.11 19.11
CA GLY A 145 -16.62 -7.80 19.64
C GLY A 145 -16.89 -9.22 20.15
N SER A 146 -17.94 -9.88 19.68
CA SER A 146 -18.24 -11.27 20.02
C SER A 146 -19.15 -11.96 19.00
N GLU A 147 -19.01 -13.29 18.92
CA GLU A 147 -19.87 -14.17 18.11
C GLU A 147 -21.05 -14.78 18.89
N ALA A 148 -21.42 -14.21 20.05
CA ALA A 148 -22.44 -14.80 20.92
C ALA A 148 -23.86 -14.41 20.51
N GLY A 149 -24.06 -13.15 20.14
CA GLY A 149 -25.21 -12.69 19.38
C GLY A 149 -24.82 -12.51 17.91
N ILE A 150 -25.41 -11.52 17.24
CA ILE A 150 -25.01 -11.15 15.89
C ILE A 150 -23.78 -10.22 15.98
N PRO A 151 -22.63 -10.58 15.39
CA PRO A 151 -21.46 -9.71 15.41
C PRO A 151 -21.72 -8.42 14.62
N VAL A 152 -21.09 -7.33 15.04
CA VAL A 152 -21.19 -6.02 14.37
C VAL A 152 -19.83 -5.68 13.76
N ASN A 153 -19.80 -5.52 12.44
CA ASN A 153 -18.64 -5.08 11.71
C ASN A 153 -18.48 -3.56 11.81
N ILE A 154 -17.48 -3.12 12.57
CA ILE A 154 -17.16 -1.70 12.74
C ILE A 154 -16.36 -1.11 11.58
N LEU A 155 -15.70 -1.90 10.74
CA LEU A 155 -14.86 -1.38 9.63
C LEU A 155 -15.68 -0.74 8.52
N ALA A 156 -16.96 -1.09 8.39
CA ALA A 156 -17.87 -0.38 7.50
C ALA A 156 -17.94 1.13 7.81
N SER A 157 -17.61 1.53 9.05
CA SER A 157 -17.55 2.94 9.44
C SER A 157 -16.36 3.73 8.86
N PHE A 158 -15.35 3.05 8.28
CA PHE A 158 -14.18 3.69 7.67
C PHE A 158 -14.46 4.21 6.25
N LYS A 159 -15.56 3.75 5.64
CA LYS A 159 -16.03 4.22 4.34
C LYS A 159 -16.35 5.72 4.40
N ALA A 160 -16.03 6.41 3.32
CA ALA A 160 -16.35 7.83 3.18
C ALA A 160 -17.88 7.99 3.23
N PRO A 161 -18.42 8.80 4.15
CA PRO A 161 -19.85 9.03 4.19
C PRO A 161 -20.31 9.71 2.92
N ASP A 162 -21.39 9.20 2.32
CA ASP A 162 -22.04 9.81 1.16
C ASP A 162 -22.87 11.05 1.59
N ILE A 163 -22.17 12.08 2.10
CA ILE A 163 -22.65 13.45 2.35
C ILE A 163 -21.58 14.44 1.87
N PRO A 164 -21.95 15.62 1.34
CA PRO A 164 -20.98 16.59 0.84
C PRO A 164 -19.99 17.02 1.93
N TRP A 165 -18.68 16.90 1.65
CA TRP A 165 -17.61 17.24 2.60
C TRP A 165 -17.66 18.72 3.02
N ASP A 166 -17.76 19.64 2.06
CA ASP A 166 -17.66 21.08 2.31
C ASP A 166 -18.77 21.62 3.22
N GLU A 167 -19.98 21.06 3.11
CA GLU A 167 -21.13 21.46 3.93
C GLU A 167 -21.14 20.80 5.31
N ASN A 168 -20.42 19.68 5.49
CA ASN A 168 -20.49 18.83 6.68
C ASN A 168 -19.12 18.60 7.34
N ARG A 169 -18.11 19.41 7.02
CA ARG A 169 -16.72 19.22 7.44
C ARG A 169 -16.57 19.04 8.95
N GLU A 170 -17.21 19.90 9.75
CA GLU A 170 -17.13 19.84 11.22
C GLU A 170 -17.61 18.49 11.75
N THR A 171 -18.80 18.03 11.32
CA THR A 171 -19.35 16.73 11.72
C THR A 171 -18.50 15.57 11.23
N LEU A 172 -17.98 15.63 10.00
CA LEU A 172 -17.16 14.58 9.44
C LEU A 172 -15.82 14.46 10.17
N VAL A 173 -15.15 15.57 10.47
CA VAL A 173 -13.92 15.61 11.27
C VAL A 173 -14.15 15.06 12.68
N GLU A 174 -15.29 15.36 13.30
CA GLU A 174 -15.63 14.80 14.60
C GLU A 174 -15.91 13.30 14.54
N LYS A 175 -16.59 12.81 13.48
CA LYS A 175 -16.79 11.39 13.24
C LYS A 175 -15.44 10.68 13.08
N ILE A 176 -14.53 11.26 12.28
CA ILE A 176 -13.16 10.78 12.13
C ILE A 176 -12.48 10.71 13.50
N SER A 177 -12.55 11.78 14.30
CA SER A 177 -11.96 11.79 15.65
C SER A 177 -12.52 10.66 16.52
N GLY A 178 -13.83 10.40 16.47
CA GLY A 178 -14.45 9.29 17.19
C GLY A 178 -13.95 7.90 16.74
N ILE A 179 -13.83 7.68 15.43
CA ILE A 179 -13.27 6.46 14.85
C ILE A 179 -11.82 6.27 15.30
N VAL A 180 -11.01 7.32 15.19
CA VAL A 180 -9.57 7.30 15.52
C VAL A 180 -9.33 7.08 17.01
N MET A 181 -10.03 7.80 17.89
CA MET A 181 -9.95 7.56 19.34
C MET A 181 -10.34 6.13 19.69
N GLY A 182 -11.35 5.62 19.01
CA GLY A 182 -11.78 4.24 19.13
C GLY A 182 -10.71 3.22 18.76
N LEU A 183 -10.17 3.37 17.54
CA LEU A 183 -9.13 2.50 17.02
C LEU A 183 -7.90 2.50 17.93
N LEU A 184 -7.45 3.68 18.36
CA LEU A 184 -6.31 3.81 19.26
C LEU A 184 -6.58 3.25 20.66
N GLY A 185 -7.79 3.46 21.19
CA GLY A 185 -8.23 2.87 22.45
C GLY A 185 -8.23 1.34 22.44
N LEU A 186 -8.62 0.73 21.31
CA LEU A 186 -8.54 -0.73 21.13
C LEU A 186 -7.10 -1.26 21.16
N VAL A 187 -6.11 -0.42 20.84
CA VAL A 187 -4.70 -0.79 20.95
C VAL A 187 -4.09 -0.53 22.32
N GLY A 188 -4.92 -0.20 23.31
CA GLY A 188 -4.49 0.05 24.68
C GLY A 188 -3.86 1.43 24.87
N LEU A 189 -4.05 2.36 23.91
CA LEU A 189 -3.72 3.77 24.14
C LEU A 189 -4.89 4.43 24.88
N GLU A 190 -4.69 4.67 26.17
CA GLU A 190 -5.65 5.35 27.03
C GLU A 190 -5.36 6.86 27.12
N ASP A 191 -6.35 7.66 27.54
CA ASP A 191 -6.24 9.12 27.75
C ASP A 191 -5.72 9.92 26.55
N ILE A 192 -6.14 9.53 25.34
CA ILE A 192 -5.76 10.19 24.10
C ILE A 192 -6.37 11.60 24.06
N ASP A 193 -5.53 12.62 24.03
CA ASP A 193 -5.92 13.99 23.71
C ASP A 193 -5.86 14.19 22.18
N PRO A 194 -7.01 14.41 21.49
CA PRO A 194 -7.07 14.61 20.04
C PRO A 194 -6.16 15.72 19.51
N VAL A 195 -5.80 16.70 20.36
CA VAL A 195 -4.99 17.86 19.97
C VAL A 195 -3.51 17.65 20.23
N ARG A 196 -3.13 16.66 21.06
CA ARG A 196 -1.73 16.44 21.47
C ARG A 196 -1.17 15.10 21.03
N SER A 197 -2.00 14.08 20.87
CA SER A 197 -1.55 12.74 20.45
C SER A 197 -1.12 12.79 18.98
N LYS A 198 0.12 12.40 18.73
CA LYS A 198 0.69 12.34 17.38
C LYS A 198 -0.01 11.28 16.53
N GLU A 199 -0.34 10.17 17.16
CA GLU A 199 -1.07 9.03 16.60
C GLU A 199 -2.46 9.49 16.14
N HIS A 200 -3.19 10.19 17.03
CA HIS A 200 -4.52 10.70 16.70
C HIS A 200 -4.48 11.71 15.56
N ILE A 201 -3.56 12.67 15.62
CA ILE A 201 -3.41 13.70 14.58
C ILE A 201 -3.09 13.06 13.23
N LEU A 202 -2.14 12.12 13.17
CA LEU A 202 -1.77 11.44 11.93
C LEU A 202 -2.96 10.70 11.32
N LEU A 203 -3.61 9.83 12.10
CA LEU A 203 -4.74 9.02 11.64
C LEU A 203 -5.91 9.90 11.20
N SER A 204 -6.22 10.97 11.96
CA SER A 204 -7.30 11.88 11.61
C SER A 204 -7.04 12.59 10.27
N ASN A 205 -5.79 12.99 10.00
CA ASN A 205 -5.43 13.61 8.72
C ASN A 205 -5.46 12.61 7.55
N ILE A 206 -5.10 11.34 7.79
CA ILE A 206 -5.24 10.28 6.78
C ILE A 206 -6.72 10.10 6.40
N PHE A 207 -7.60 9.97 7.40
CA PHE A 207 -9.05 9.90 7.18
C PHE A 207 -9.60 11.15 6.48
N GLU A 208 -9.24 12.35 6.94
CA GLU A 208 -9.67 13.62 6.32
C GLU A 208 -9.22 13.72 4.87
N SER A 209 -7.98 13.32 4.56
CA SER A 209 -7.44 13.28 3.20
C SER A 209 -8.20 12.31 2.30
N ALA A 210 -8.58 11.14 2.80
CA ALA A 210 -9.34 10.16 2.01
C ALA A 210 -10.79 10.61 1.81
N TRP A 211 -11.49 10.98 2.88
CA TRP A 211 -12.91 11.34 2.86
C TRP A 211 -13.19 12.63 2.10
N SER A 212 -12.32 13.64 2.18
CA SER A 212 -12.45 14.87 1.37
C SER A 212 -12.36 14.62 -0.14
N ARG A 213 -11.77 13.49 -0.57
CA ARG A 213 -11.71 13.04 -1.97
C ARG A 213 -12.76 11.98 -2.31
N GLY A 214 -13.68 11.67 -1.38
CA GLY A 214 -14.68 10.61 -1.54
C GLY A 214 -14.07 9.21 -1.66
N LYS A 215 -12.85 8.99 -1.15
CA LYS A 215 -12.18 7.69 -1.16
C LYS A 215 -12.47 6.95 0.14
N ASP A 216 -12.89 5.70 0.03
CA ASP A 216 -13.01 4.79 1.16
C ASP A 216 -11.64 4.43 1.72
N LEU A 217 -11.58 4.21 3.03
CA LEU A 217 -10.45 3.59 3.69
C LEU A 217 -10.87 2.24 4.25
N ASP A 218 -9.98 1.27 4.14
CA ASP A 218 -10.03 0.05 4.96
C ASP A 218 -8.82 0.02 5.90
N LEU A 219 -8.77 -0.96 6.80
CA LEU A 219 -7.71 -1.05 7.79
C LEU A 219 -6.34 -1.40 7.15
N THR A 220 -6.32 -2.11 6.03
CA THR A 220 -5.07 -2.41 5.29
C THR A 220 -4.50 -1.13 4.67
N GLU A 221 -5.33 -0.36 3.99
CA GLU A 221 -4.97 0.92 3.41
C GLU A 221 -4.56 1.93 4.49
N LEU A 222 -5.25 1.95 5.63
CA LEU A 222 -4.86 2.78 6.77
C LEU A 222 -3.46 2.44 7.28
N ILE A 223 -3.13 1.15 7.44
CA ILE A 223 -1.79 0.70 7.86
C ILE A 223 -0.72 1.13 6.86
N LEU A 224 -0.99 0.98 5.56
CA LEU A 224 -0.08 1.44 4.49
C LEU A 224 0.10 2.96 4.50
N GLN A 225 -0.99 3.72 4.68
CA GLN A 225 -0.94 5.18 4.73
C GLN A 225 -0.35 5.72 6.03
N ILE A 226 -0.23 4.94 7.11
CA ILE A 226 0.56 5.35 8.28
C ILE A 226 2.06 5.32 7.94
N GLN A 227 2.49 4.28 7.23
CA GLN A 227 3.88 4.14 6.79
C GLN A 227 4.22 5.17 5.71
N ASN A 228 3.30 5.41 4.78
CA ASN A 228 3.45 6.38 3.69
C ASN A 228 2.20 7.30 3.59
N PRO A 229 2.08 8.32 4.46
CA PRO A 229 0.95 9.24 4.41
C PRO A 229 0.88 9.99 3.10
N PRO A 230 -0.34 10.32 2.60
CA PRO A 230 -0.51 11.04 1.33
C PRO A 230 -0.15 12.53 1.41
N PHE A 231 0.64 12.94 2.41
CA PHE A 231 1.05 14.31 2.68
C PHE A 231 2.41 14.34 3.40
N ASP A 232 3.25 15.33 3.05
CA ASP A 232 4.61 15.45 3.59
C ASP A 232 4.69 16.41 4.80
N LYS A 233 3.57 17.08 5.13
CA LYS A 233 3.49 18.09 6.19
C LYS A 233 2.21 17.96 6.99
N LEU A 234 2.32 18.20 8.30
CA LEU A 234 1.19 18.37 9.22
C LEU A 234 1.23 19.79 9.79
N GLY A 235 0.27 20.62 9.37
CA GLY A 235 0.30 22.05 9.64
C GLY A 235 1.53 22.70 9.00
N VAL A 236 2.39 23.31 9.82
CA VAL A 236 3.63 23.98 9.37
C VAL A 236 4.87 23.08 9.44
N LEU A 237 4.77 21.92 10.09
CA LEU A 237 5.90 21.02 10.32
C LEU A 237 5.96 19.94 9.24
N GLU A 238 7.19 19.56 8.87
CA GLU A 238 7.44 18.36 8.09
C GLU A 238 7.02 17.13 8.89
N LEU A 239 6.39 16.18 8.22
CA LEU A 239 5.84 14.97 8.82
C LEU A 239 6.91 14.21 9.62
N ASP A 240 8.09 13.98 9.05
CA ASP A 240 9.17 13.24 9.71
C ASP A 240 9.74 13.93 10.96
N LYS A 241 9.57 15.26 11.07
CA LYS A 241 9.94 16.00 12.28
C LYS A 241 8.85 15.89 13.36
N PHE A 242 7.59 15.88 12.95
CA PHE A 242 6.46 15.79 13.87
C PHE A 242 6.30 14.35 14.40
N PHE A 243 6.27 13.38 13.49
CA PHE A 243 6.11 11.95 13.76
C PHE A 243 7.09 11.14 12.89
N PRO A 244 8.30 10.87 13.42
CA PRO A 244 9.37 10.17 12.70
C PRO A 244 8.94 8.82 12.11
N GLU A 245 9.57 8.43 10.99
CA GLU A 245 9.29 7.16 10.30
C GLU A 245 9.32 5.95 11.24
N LYS A 246 10.30 5.88 12.14
CA LYS A 246 10.41 4.79 13.12
C LYS A 246 9.15 4.68 13.99
N ASP A 247 8.67 5.80 14.52
CA ASP A 247 7.51 5.81 15.41
C ASP A 247 6.22 5.51 14.60
N ARG A 248 6.15 5.94 13.33
CA ARG A 248 5.08 5.56 12.40
C ARG A 248 5.08 4.06 12.10
N GLN A 249 6.25 3.46 11.93
CA GLN A 249 6.41 2.01 11.78
C GLN A 249 5.94 1.28 13.05
N GLU A 250 6.30 1.75 14.24
CA GLU A 250 5.82 1.19 15.51
C GLU A 250 4.29 1.24 15.62
N LEU A 251 3.65 2.36 15.27
CA LEU A 251 2.19 2.48 15.22
C LEU A 251 1.56 1.51 14.20
N SER A 252 2.18 1.35 13.03
CA SER A 252 1.68 0.43 12.00
C SER A 252 1.75 -1.04 12.44
N ILE A 253 2.82 -1.43 13.16
CA ILE A 253 2.99 -2.78 13.73
C ILE A 253 1.93 -3.02 14.81
N LEU A 254 1.69 -2.01 15.63
CA LEU A 254 0.74 -2.05 16.73
C LEU A 254 -0.71 -2.23 16.21
N LEU A 255 -1.11 -1.51 15.16
CA LEU A 255 -2.40 -1.72 14.48
C LEU A 255 -2.48 -3.06 13.72
N ASN A 256 -1.41 -3.49 13.07
CA ASN A 256 -1.36 -4.80 12.42
C ASN A 256 -1.47 -5.94 13.43
N SER A 257 -0.91 -5.77 14.63
CA SER A 257 -1.00 -6.76 15.71
C SER A 257 -2.44 -6.98 16.17
N ILE A 258 -3.28 -5.93 16.15
CA ILE A 258 -4.72 -6.05 16.38
C ILE A 258 -5.39 -6.85 15.26
N MET A 259 -5.08 -6.58 13.99
CA MET A 259 -5.66 -7.37 12.89
C MET A 259 -5.33 -8.86 12.99
N ALA A 260 -4.12 -9.17 13.44
CA ALA A 260 -3.67 -10.53 13.68
C ALA A 260 -4.27 -11.14 14.98
N ALA A 261 -4.81 -10.32 15.88
CA ALA A 261 -5.38 -10.79 17.14
C ALA A 261 -6.73 -11.49 16.91
N PRO A 262 -6.91 -12.73 17.40
CA PRO A 262 -8.17 -13.46 17.23
C PRO A 262 -9.39 -12.73 17.82
N THR A 263 -9.20 -11.92 18.87
CA THR A 263 -10.26 -11.14 19.50
C THR A 263 -10.82 -10.05 18.59
N PHE A 264 -9.99 -9.43 17.75
CA PHE A 264 -10.40 -8.37 16.84
C PHE A 264 -11.18 -8.87 15.62
N LYS A 265 -10.99 -10.13 15.24
CA LYS A 265 -11.76 -10.77 14.16
C LYS A 265 -13.28 -10.57 14.33
N SER A 266 -13.77 -10.68 15.55
CA SER A 266 -15.19 -10.50 15.89
C SER A 266 -15.70 -9.04 15.80
N TRP A 267 -14.82 -8.06 15.68
CA TRP A 267 -15.15 -6.66 15.44
C TRP A 267 -15.23 -6.31 13.95
N ILE A 268 -14.58 -7.10 13.10
CA ILE A 268 -14.49 -6.86 11.64
C ILE A 268 -15.38 -7.80 10.83
N GLU A 269 -15.88 -8.86 11.45
CA GLU A 269 -16.86 -9.78 10.86
C GLU A 269 -18.28 -9.48 11.35
N GLY A 270 -19.27 -9.96 10.60
CA GLY A 270 -20.68 -9.77 10.90
C GLY A 270 -21.34 -8.65 10.11
N GLU A 271 -22.46 -8.16 10.64
CA GLU A 271 -23.29 -7.17 9.95
C GLU A 271 -22.66 -5.78 10.05
N PRO A 272 -22.53 -5.05 8.92
CA PRO A 272 -22.06 -3.66 8.93
C PRO A 272 -22.88 -2.80 9.90
N LEU A 273 -22.23 -1.87 10.59
CA LEU A 273 -22.90 -0.82 11.37
C LEU A 273 -23.61 0.20 10.45
N ASP A 274 -24.64 -0.24 9.74
CA ASP A 274 -25.53 0.56 8.91
C ASP A 274 -26.82 0.83 9.68
N ILE A 275 -27.00 2.09 10.09
CA ILE A 275 -28.14 2.54 10.88
C ILE A 275 -29.48 2.35 10.14
N GLN A 276 -29.51 2.53 8.81
CA GLN A 276 -30.74 2.33 8.05
C GLN A 276 -31.16 0.87 8.06
N ALA A 277 -30.21 -0.05 7.82
CA ALA A 277 -30.45 -1.49 7.86
C ALA A 277 -30.74 -2.00 9.29
N MET A 278 -30.19 -1.35 10.32
CA MET A 278 -30.45 -1.70 11.72
C MET A 278 -31.76 -1.15 12.27
N LEU A 279 -32.35 -0.14 11.62
CA LEU A 279 -33.67 0.40 11.96
C LEU A 279 -34.80 -0.24 11.14
N TYR A 280 -34.54 -0.66 9.91
CA TYR A 280 -35.57 -1.21 9.02
C TYR A 280 -35.10 -2.48 8.33
N GLY A 281 -35.95 -3.51 8.31
CA GLY A 281 -35.72 -4.72 7.55
C GLY A 281 -35.90 -4.51 6.05
N ALA A 282 -35.37 -5.42 5.23
CA ALA A 282 -35.55 -5.40 3.78
C ALA A 282 -37.03 -5.52 3.35
N ASP A 283 -37.88 -6.08 4.21
CA ASP A 283 -39.34 -6.15 4.04
C ASP A 283 -40.08 -4.86 4.47
N GLY A 284 -39.34 -3.84 4.92
CA GLY A 284 -39.87 -2.54 5.35
C GLY A 284 -40.39 -2.49 6.78
N ARG A 285 -40.40 -3.62 7.51
CA ARG A 285 -40.79 -3.64 8.93
C ARG A 285 -39.73 -2.95 9.80
N PRO A 286 -40.13 -2.30 10.91
CA PRO A 286 -39.17 -1.74 11.85
C PRO A 286 -38.33 -2.85 12.50
N ARG A 287 -37.14 -2.46 12.97
CA ARG A 287 -36.26 -3.31 13.75
C ARG A 287 -36.10 -2.77 15.16
N HIS A 288 -36.02 -3.70 16.09
CA HIS A 288 -35.74 -3.51 17.48
C HIS A 288 -34.40 -4.20 17.77
N SER A 289 -33.33 -3.41 17.62
CA SER A 289 -31.94 -3.87 17.61
C SER A 289 -31.30 -3.63 18.97
N VAL A 290 -31.06 -4.68 19.73
CA VAL A 290 -30.43 -4.63 21.05
C VAL A 290 -28.93 -4.85 20.92
N PHE A 291 -28.13 -3.85 21.27
CA PHE A 291 -26.68 -3.95 21.38
C PHE A 291 -26.30 -4.35 22.80
N TYR A 292 -26.03 -5.65 22.99
CA TYR A 292 -25.54 -6.19 24.25
C TYR A 292 -24.05 -5.87 24.38
N ILE A 293 -23.70 -5.04 25.38
CA ILE A 293 -22.31 -4.59 25.61
C ILE A 293 -21.78 -4.97 27.00
N ALA A 294 -22.52 -5.79 27.75
CA ALA A 294 -22.13 -6.17 29.11
C ALA A 294 -20.83 -6.99 29.16
N HIS A 295 -20.45 -7.71 28.09
CA HIS A 295 -19.20 -8.48 28.02
C HIS A 295 -17.96 -7.65 27.68
N LEU A 296 -18.15 -6.43 27.18
CA LEU A 296 -17.06 -5.55 26.77
C LEU A 296 -16.38 -4.90 27.98
N SER A 297 -15.09 -4.61 27.85
CA SER A 297 -14.37 -3.73 28.78
C SER A 297 -14.87 -2.29 28.69
N ASP A 298 -14.59 -1.46 29.70
CA ASP A 298 -15.07 -0.07 29.72
C ASP A 298 -14.57 0.75 28.51
N ALA A 299 -13.33 0.52 28.06
CA ALA A 299 -12.77 1.15 26.87
C ALA A 299 -13.52 0.71 25.59
N GLU A 300 -13.75 -0.59 25.41
CA GLU A 300 -14.49 -1.14 24.27
C GLU A 300 -15.95 -0.67 24.25
N ARG A 301 -16.61 -0.61 25.41
CA ARG A 301 -17.97 -0.06 25.55
C ARG A 301 -18.01 1.40 25.13
N MET A 302 -17.10 2.20 25.67
CA MET A 302 -17.00 3.64 25.35
C MET A 302 -16.79 3.85 23.86
N PHE A 303 -15.90 3.05 23.25
CA PHE A 303 -15.65 3.07 21.82
C PHE A 303 -16.92 2.75 21.02
N PHE A 304 -17.54 1.59 21.27
CA PHE A 304 -18.70 1.16 20.50
C PHE A 304 -19.87 2.15 20.60
N VAL A 305 -20.14 2.66 21.82
CA VAL A 305 -21.19 3.67 22.03
C VAL A 305 -20.89 4.95 21.26
N THR A 306 -19.65 5.45 21.30
CA THR A 306 -19.24 6.65 20.55
C THR A 306 -19.44 6.46 19.05
N LEU A 307 -19.03 5.30 18.52
CA LEU A 307 -19.18 4.96 17.11
C LEU A 307 -20.65 4.85 16.69
N LEU A 308 -21.48 4.20 17.51
CA LEU A 308 -22.91 4.04 17.26
C LEU A 308 -23.59 5.42 17.18
N TYR A 309 -23.37 6.29 18.16
CA TYR A 309 -23.95 7.64 18.16
C TYR A 309 -23.47 8.49 16.97
N ALA A 310 -22.19 8.42 16.61
CA ALA A 310 -21.66 9.12 15.44
C ALA A 310 -22.26 8.60 14.12
N SER A 311 -22.50 7.29 14.03
CA SER A 311 -23.15 6.66 12.89
C SER A 311 -24.61 7.07 12.78
N VAL A 312 -25.32 7.15 13.91
CA VAL A 312 -26.70 7.66 13.96
C VAL A 312 -26.75 9.14 13.59
N GLU A 313 -25.81 9.96 14.05
CA GLU A 313 -25.72 11.38 13.67
C GLU A 313 -25.52 11.54 12.14
N THR A 314 -24.64 10.73 11.55
CA THR A 314 -24.42 10.73 10.08
C THR A 314 -25.69 10.35 9.34
N TRP A 315 -26.37 9.29 9.77
CA TRP A 315 -27.62 8.84 9.19
C TRP A 315 -28.74 9.88 9.34
N MET A 316 -28.84 10.51 10.51
CA MET A 316 -29.81 11.56 10.81
C MET A 316 -29.71 12.73 9.82
N ARG A 317 -28.49 13.20 9.51
CA ARG A 317 -28.29 14.35 8.61
C ARG A 317 -28.78 14.10 7.18
N LYS A 318 -28.88 12.84 6.75
CA LYS A 318 -29.47 12.45 5.46
C LYS A 318 -31.00 12.49 5.47
N GLN A 319 -31.62 12.57 6.64
CA GLN A 319 -33.05 12.52 6.78
C GLN A 319 -33.69 13.90 6.56
N LYS A 320 -34.88 13.90 5.97
CA LYS A 320 -35.73 15.09 5.96
C LYS A 320 -36.19 15.42 7.37
N GLY A 321 -36.30 16.71 7.67
CA GLY A 321 -36.86 17.17 8.94
C GLY A 321 -38.26 16.59 9.17
N SER A 322 -38.57 16.25 10.42
CA SER A 322 -39.83 15.63 10.83
C SER A 322 -40.25 16.13 12.20
N THR A 323 -41.55 16.33 12.40
CA THR A 323 -42.15 16.59 13.71
C THR A 323 -42.70 15.32 14.35
N THR A 324 -42.83 14.24 13.58
CA THR A 324 -43.27 12.93 14.09
C THR A 324 -42.08 12.06 14.48
N LEU A 325 -42.28 11.19 15.46
CA LEU A 325 -41.28 10.25 15.92
C LEU A 325 -40.98 9.20 14.83
N ARG A 326 -39.72 9.16 14.40
CA ARG A 326 -39.20 8.29 13.35
C ARG A 326 -38.46 7.08 13.91
N ALA A 327 -37.69 7.26 14.97
CA ALA A 327 -36.84 6.23 15.55
C ALA A 327 -36.50 6.56 17.00
N LEU A 328 -36.27 5.52 17.80
CA LEU A 328 -35.81 5.63 19.18
C LEU A 328 -34.36 5.16 19.33
N ILE A 329 -33.59 5.92 20.09
CA ILE A 329 -32.31 5.49 20.65
C ILE A 329 -32.55 5.31 22.14
N TYR A 330 -32.60 4.07 22.58
CA TYR A 330 -32.77 3.72 23.98
C TYR A 330 -31.40 3.36 24.57
N PHE A 331 -31.06 3.92 25.73
CA PHE A 331 -29.80 3.62 26.41
C PHE A 331 -30.08 3.30 27.89
N ASP A 332 -29.94 2.02 28.25
CA ASP A 332 -29.97 1.61 29.65
C ASP A 332 -28.65 1.95 30.37
N GLU A 333 -28.77 2.45 31.59
CA GLU A 333 -27.67 2.89 32.45
C GLU A 333 -26.62 3.80 31.76
N ILE A 334 -26.97 5.07 31.59
CA ILE A 334 -26.09 6.10 31.01
C ILE A 334 -24.95 6.58 31.93
N PHE A 335 -24.85 6.01 33.14
CA PHE A 335 -23.79 6.35 34.08
C PHE A 335 -22.40 6.13 33.46
N GLY A 336 -21.52 7.13 33.58
CA GLY A 336 -20.17 7.13 32.98
C GLY A 336 -20.09 7.64 31.54
N TYR A 337 -21.19 7.62 30.78
CA TYR A 337 -21.24 8.12 29.38
C TYR A 337 -21.61 9.60 29.29
N LEU A 338 -22.46 10.08 30.22
CA LEU A 338 -22.85 11.49 30.31
C LEU A 338 -22.55 12.11 31.69
N PRO A 339 -21.30 12.07 32.18
CA PRO A 339 -20.95 12.57 33.51
C PRO A 339 -20.98 14.12 33.56
N PRO A 340 -21.24 14.75 34.71
CA PRO A 340 -21.37 16.21 34.81
C PRO A 340 -20.05 16.97 34.60
N VAL A 341 -18.91 16.43 35.06
CA VAL A 341 -17.61 17.12 35.04
C VAL A 341 -16.66 16.58 33.97
N LYS A 342 -16.55 15.25 33.85
CA LYS A 342 -15.67 14.62 32.85
C LYS A 342 -16.24 14.79 31.44
N ASN A 343 -15.38 14.68 30.44
CA ASN A 343 -15.77 14.75 29.03
C ASN A 343 -15.32 13.49 28.27
N PRO A 344 -15.94 12.31 28.52
CA PRO A 344 -15.62 11.10 27.78
C PRO A 344 -16.02 11.26 26.29
N PRO A 345 -15.44 10.46 25.38
CA PRO A 345 -15.69 10.57 23.94
C PRO A 345 -17.17 10.48 23.53
N SER A 346 -17.97 9.71 24.28
CA SER A 346 -19.42 9.56 24.04
C SER A 346 -20.25 10.78 24.43
N LYS A 347 -19.76 11.66 25.33
CA LYS A 347 -20.55 12.79 25.86
C LYS A 347 -20.93 13.78 24.76
N THR A 348 -19.96 14.22 23.96
CA THR A 348 -20.19 15.22 22.89
C THR A 348 -21.27 14.80 21.88
N PRO A 349 -21.20 13.59 21.25
CA PRO A 349 -22.24 13.19 20.30
C PRO A 349 -23.61 13.00 20.96
N MET A 350 -23.68 12.46 22.18
CA MET A 350 -24.94 12.37 22.93
C MET A 350 -25.56 13.76 23.22
N LEU A 351 -24.74 14.75 23.60
CA LEU A 351 -25.20 16.13 23.82
C LEU A 351 -25.73 16.78 22.55
N ARG A 352 -25.08 16.57 21.41
CA ARG A 352 -25.58 17.05 20.12
C ARG A 352 -26.90 16.40 19.77
N MET A 353 -27.02 15.11 20.01
CA MET A 353 -28.28 14.41 19.77
C MET A 353 -29.40 15.00 20.63
N LEU A 354 -29.15 15.28 21.91
CA LEU A 354 -30.14 15.92 22.80
C LEU A 354 -30.58 17.31 22.34
N LYS A 355 -29.76 18.00 21.53
CA LYS A 355 -30.04 19.36 21.04
C LYS A 355 -30.64 19.39 19.64
N GLN A 356 -30.25 18.45 18.77
CA GLN A 356 -30.49 18.52 17.32
C GLN A 356 -31.45 17.44 16.81
N ALA A 357 -31.53 16.26 17.45
CA ALA A 357 -32.29 15.13 16.88
C ALA A 357 -33.80 15.36 16.80
N ARG A 358 -34.34 16.24 17.64
CA ARG A 358 -35.75 16.66 17.60
C ARG A 358 -36.18 17.09 16.20
N ALA A 359 -35.34 17.83 15.47
CA ALA A 359 -35.67 18.33 14.14
C ALA A 359 -35.83 17.23 13.08
N PHE A 360 -35.31 16.03 13.35
CA PHE A 360 -35.32 14.89 12.44
C PHE A 360 -36.27 13.78 12.91
N GLY A 361 -37.02 14.00 13.99
CA GLY A 361 -37.94 13.01 14.57
C GLY A 361 -37.23 11.88 15.31
N ILE A 362 -36.01 12.08 15.82
CA ILE A 362 -35.29 11.03 16.56
C ILE A 362 -35.41 11.30 18.06
N GLY A 363 -35.94 10.31 18.80
CA GLY A 363 -36.08 10.37 20.25
C GLY A 363 -34.95 9.64 20.96
N GLN A 364 -34.50 10.16 22.10
CA GLN A 364 -33.56 9.47 22.98
C GLN A 364 -34.28 9.11 24.27
N VAL A 365 -34.18 7.88 24.71
CA VAL A 365 -34.70 7.43 26.02
C VAL A 365 -33.51 7.04 26.86
N LEU A 366 -33.13 7.91 27.78
CA LEU A 366 -31.94 7.76 28.61
C LEU A 366 -32.33 7.28 30.01
N VAL A 367 -31.78 6.14 30.42
CA VAL A 367 -32.14 5.51 31.70
C VAL A 367 -30.93 5.50 32.63
N THR A 368 -31.15 5.78 33.91
CA THR A 368 -30.10 5.63 34.92
C THR A 368 -30.63 5.19 36.27
N GLN A 369 -29.84 4.39 36.98
CA GLN A 369 -30.07 4.03 38.38
C GLN A 369 -29.35 4.97 39.34
N ASN A 370 -28.35 5.71 38.84
CA ASN A 370 -27.46 6.58 39.61
C ASN A 370 -27.73 8.04 39.24
N PRO A 371 -28.81 8.64 39.76
CA PRO A 371 -29.21 9.99 39.40
C PRO A 371 -28.11 11.03 39.65
N VAL A 372 -27.31 10.92 40.72
CA VAL A 372 -26.40 11.99 41.14
C VAL A 372 -25.27 12.27 40.15
N ASP A 373 -24.81 11.25 39.42
CA ASP A 373 -23.57 11.29 38.64
C ASP A 373 -23.80 11.44 37.12
N VAL A 374 -24.92 12.07 36.75
CA VAL A 374 -25.28 12.38 35.37
C VAL A 374 -25.38 13.90 35.17
N ASP A 375 -25.04 14.37 33.97
CA ASP A 375 -25.14 15.78 33.59
C ASP A 375 -26.61 16.23 33.46
N TYR A 376 -27.20 16.70 34.56
CA TYR A 376 -28.59 17.19 34.56
C TYR A 376 -28.85 18.38 33.65
N LYS A 377 -27.84 19.20 33.34
CA LYS A 377 -28.00 20.31 32.39
C LYS A 377 -28.15 19.80 30.97
N ALA A 378 -27.53 18.65 30.67
CA ALA A 378 -27.77 17.95 29.41
C ALA A 378 -29.18 17.38 29.39
N LEU A 379 -29.56 16.67 30.45
CA LEU A 379 -30.86 16.01 30.56
C LEU A 379 -32.04 16.98 30.62
N SER A 380 -31.85 18.24 31.02
CA SER A 380 -32.92 19.24 31.00
C SER A 380 -33.45 19.57 29.60
N ASN A 381 -32.77 19.14 28.53
CA ASN A 381 -33.29 19.20 27.16
C ASN A 381 -34.35 18.12 26.89
N ALA A 382 -34.50 17.13 27.78
CA ALA A 382 -35.54 16.11 27.68
C ALA A 382 -36.89 16.66 28.13
N GLY A 383 -37.89 16.53 27.26
CA GLY A 383 -39.26 16.97 27.52
C GLY A 383 -40.08 15.99 28.35
N THR A 384 -39.72 14.70 28.34
CA THR A 384 -40.40 13.67 29.15
C THR A 384 -39.50 13.14 30.26
N TRP A 385 -40.03 13.05 31.47
CA TRP A 385 -39.35 12.52 32.65
C TRP A 385 -40.23 11.48 33.33
N PHE A 386 -39.73 10.25 33.38
CA PHE A 386 -40.30 9.15 34.15
C PHE A 386 -39.50 8.98 35.44
N ILE A 387 -40.10 9.35 36.56
CA ILE A 387 -39.42 9.36 37.86
C ILE A 387 -40.04 8.27 38.71
N GLY A 388 -39.27 7.23 38.99
CA GLY A 388 -39.62 6.18 39.94
C GLY A 388 -39.12 6.50 41.35
N LYS A 389 -39.34 5.55 42.26
CA LYS A 389 -38.83 5.62 43.64
C LYS A 389 -37.30 5.85 43.68
N LEU A 390 -36.85 6.74 44.55
CA LEU A 390 -35.43 7.07 44.79
C LEU A 390 -34.99 6.56 46.18
N GLN A 391 -33.69 6.26 46.35
CA GLN A 391 -33.15 5.74 47.61
C GLN A 391 -32.84 6.84 48.63
N THR A 392 -32.19 7.92 48.20
CA THR A 392 -31.66 8.94 49.11
C THR A 392 -32.25 10.32 48.87
N GLU A 393 -32.25 11.15 49.92
CA GLU A 393 -32.64 12.57 49.81
C GLU A 393 -31.71 13.35 48.88
N GLN A 394 -30.44 12.95 48.76
CA GLN A 394 -29.49 13.57 47.85
C GLN A 394 -29.86 13.32 46.38
N ASP A 395 -30.23 12.09 46.03
CA ASP A 395 -30.71 11.72 44.69
C ASP A 395 -31.92 12.56 44.29
N LYS A 396 -32.88 12.68 45.21
CA LYS A 396 -34.11 13.46 45.03
C LYS A 396 -33.79 14.95 44.82
N ASN A 397 -32.94 15.53 45.66
CA ASN A 397 -32.57 16.94 45.52
C ASN A 397 -31.86 17.23 44.19
N ARG A 398 -30.95 16.36 43.75
CA ARG A 398 -30.28 16.50 42.45
C ARG A 398 -31.25 16.40 41.28
N LEU A 399 -32.18 15.46 41.35
CA LEU A 399 -33.24 15.33 40.34
C LEU A 399 -34.12 16.59 40.29
N LEU A 400 -34.54 17.11 41.46
CA LEU A 400 -35.36 18.33 41.55
C LEU A 400 -34.62 19.55 40.96
N ASP A 401 -33.32 19.68 41.21
CA ASP A 401 -32.49 20.74 40.62
C ASP A 401 -32.45 20.63 39.08
N GLY A 402 -32.41 19.40 38.54
CA GLY A 402 -32.48 19.15 37.10
C GLY A 402 -33.84 19.49 36.49
N LEU A 403 -34.93 19.10 37.18
CA LEU A 403 -36.30 19.38 36.74
C LEU A 403 -36.65 20.87 36.74
N GLU A 404 -36.16 21.65 37.73
CA GLU A 404 -36.32 23.11 37.75
C GLU A 404 -35.68 23.77 36.51
N GLY A 405 -34.58 23.21 36.01
CA GLY A 405 -33.94 23.66 34.77
C GLY A 405 -34.73 23.30 33.50
N ALA A 406 -35.46 22.17 33.51
CA ALA A 406 -36.25 21.70 32.38
C ALA A 406 -37.65 22.35 32.30
N ALA A 407 -38.24 22.68 33.46
CA ALA A 407 -39.60 23.20 33.60
C ALA A 407 -39.64 24.48 34.45
N PRO A 408 -39.46 25.66 33.83
CA PRO A 408 -39.56 26.95 34.53
C PRO A 408 -40.97 27.13 35.13
N GLY A 409 -41.06 27.33 36.44
CA GLY A 409 -42.34 27.47 37.16
C GLY A 409 -42.83 26.21 37.88
N LEU A 410 -42.02 25.14 37.90
CA LEU A 410 -42.26 23.94 38.70
C LEU A 410 -42.35 24.25 40.20
N ASP A 411 -43.42 23.79 40.87
CA ASP A 411 -43.52 23.83 42.33
C ASP A 411 -42.71 22.68 42.94
N ARG A 412 -41.47 23.00 43.36
CA ARG A 412 -40.53 22.04 43.94
C ARG A 412 -41.14 21.24 45.10
N LYS A 413 -41.99 21.87 45.93
CA LYS A 413 -42.59 21.21 47.09
C LYS A 413 -43.62 20.16 46.68
N VAL A 414 -44.35 20.40 45.60
CA VAL A 414 -45.32 19.43 45.05
C VAL A 414 -44.58 18.21 44.52
N TYR A 415 -43.54 18.40 43.71
CA TYR A 415 -42.73 17.30 43.16
C TYR A 415 -42.01 16.53 44.25
N ASP A 416 -41.40 17.21 45.23
CA ASP A 416 -40.76 16.59 46.39
C ASP A 416 -41.72 15.65 47.13
N LYS A 417 -42.95 16.11 47.38
CA LYS A 417 -43.99 15.30 48.04
C LYS A 417 -44.41 14.11 47.18
N LEU A 418 -44.65 14.32 45.89
CA LEU A 418 -45.07 13.25 44.97
C LEU A 418 -44.00 12.15 44.87
N ILE A 419 -42.74 12.53 44.67
CA ILE A 419 -41.61 11.61 44.53
C ILE A 419 -41.41 10.81 45.83
N SER A 420 -41.55 11.45 46.98
CA SER A 420 -41.40 10.80 48.30
C SER A 420 -42.50 9.76 48.60
N THR A 421 -43.65 9.84 47.90
CA THR A 421 -44.77 8.90 48.04
C THR A 421 -44.77 7.75 47.03
N LEU A 422 -43.77 7.67 46.15
CA LEU A 422 -43.73 6.66 45.09
C LEU A 422 -43.45 5.26 45.63
N ASP A 423 -44.32 4.32 45.25
CA ASP A 423 -44.16 2.88 45.46
C ASP A 423 -43.51 2.19 44.26
N LYS A 424 -43.25 0.88 44.39
CA LYS A 424 -42.70 0.07 43.29
C LYS A 424 -43.67 0.09 42.10
N ARG A 425 -43.14 0.28 40.89
CA ARG A 425 -43.88 0.37 39.61
C ARG A 425 -44.84 1.56 39.50
N VAL A 426 -44.78 2.50 40.45
CA VAL A 426 -45.50 3.78 40.35
C VAL A 426 -44.49 4.85 39.96
N PHE A 427 -44.83 5.64 38.94
CA PHE A 427 -43.97 6.66 38.38
C PHE A 427 -44.69 8.00 38.35
N LEU A 428 -43.92 9.05 38.59
CA LEU A 428 -44.29 10.41 38.26
C LEU A 428 -43.87 10.67 36.82
N LEU A 429 -44.85 10.88 35.95
CA LEU A 429 -44.67 11.37 34.60
C LEU A 429 -44.72 12.89 34.63
N HIS A 430 -43.61 13.53 34.27
CA HIS A 430 -43.57 14.93 33.88
C HIS A 430 -43.34 15.01 32.39
N ASN A 431 -44.22 15.73 31.68
CA ASN A 431 -44.11 15.93 30.25
C ASN A 431 -44.32 17.43 29.96
N VAL A 432 -43.38 18.07 29.28
CA VAL A 432 -43.44 19.50 28.95
C VAL A 432 -44.60 19.86 28.02
N HIS A 433 -45.18 18.88 27.33
CA HIS A 433 -46.34 19.07 26.46
C HIS A 433 -47.68 18.94 27.19
N GLU A 434 -47.65 18.60 28.49
CA GLU A 434 -48.82 18.43 29.34
C GLU A 434 -48.83 19.46 30.48
N ASP A 435 -50.03 19.95 30.86
CA ASP A 435 -50.16 21.03 31.85
C ASP A 435 -49.72 20.63 33.27
N LYS A 436 -49.82 19.33 33.61
CA LYS A 436 -49.62 18.81 34.97
C LYS A 436 -48.90 17.48 34.95
N PRO A 437 -48.04 17.22 35.94
CA PRO A 437 -47.47 15.90 36.12
C PRO A 437 -48.55 14.92 36.57
N VAL A 438 -48.37 13.65 36.21
CA VAL A 438 -49.33 12.59 36.49
C VAL A 438 -48.65 11.42 37.19
N LEU A 439 -49.29 10.87 38.21
CA LEU A 439 -48.88 9.60 38.81
C LEU A 439 -49.55 8.46 38.06
N PHE A 440 -48.79 7.45 37.68
CA PHE A 440 -49.33 6.26 37.05
C PHE A 440 -48.61 5.01 37.53
N GLN A 441 -49.32 3.88 37.49
CA GLN A 441 -48.72 2.57 37.68
C GLN A 441 -48.53 1.93 36.30
N THR A 442 -47.33 1.38 36.07
CA THR A 442 -47.01 0.71 34.81
C THR A 442 -47.90 -0.50 34.61
N ARG A 443 -48.22 -0.79 33.35
CA ARG A 443 -48.89 -2.05 33.01
C ARG A 443 -47.97 -3.24 33.26
N TRP A 444 -48.52 -4.44 33.05
CA TRP A 444 -47.70 -5.64 32.97
C TRP A 444 -47.08 -5.76 31.57
N ALA A 445 -45.77 -5.93 31.49
CA ALA A 445 -45.04 -6.10 30.24
C ALA A 445 -45.51 -7.37 29.50
N MET A 446 -45.65 -7.28 28.18
CA MET A 446 -45.96 -8.42 27.31
C MET A 446 -44.77 -9.37 27.22
N ASN A 447 -43.56 -8.82 27.22
CA ASN A 447 -42.32 -9.59 27.30
C ASN A 447 -42.16 -10.28 28.67
N TYR A 448 -41.57 -11.48 28.66
CA TYR A 448 -41.16 -12.14 29.89
C TYR A 448 -39.89 -11.47 30.46
N LEU A 449 -39.96 -11.03 31.71
CA LEU A 449 -38.88 -10.33 32.40
C LEU A 449 -38.19 -11.29 33.37
N THR A 450 -37.22 -12.06 32.88
CA THR A 450 -36.46 -13.02 33.71
C THR A 450 -35.30 -12.38 34.46
N GLY A 451 -35.01 -11.11 34.17
CA GLY A 451 -33.83 -10.39 34.66
C GLY A 451 -32.72 -10.36 33.61
N PRO A 452 -31.47 -10.03 34.00
CA PRO A 452 -30.39 -9.87 33.05
C PRO A 452 -29.98 -11.22 32.45
N LEU A 453 -30.01 -11.32 31.11
CA LEU A 453 -29.51 -12.50 30.41
C LEU A 453 -28.00 -12.43 30.24
N THR A 454 -27.37 -13.59 30.25
CA THR A 454 -25.93 -13.72 30.06
C THR A 454 -25.56 -13.91 28.59
N LYS A 455 -24.30 -13.61 28.25
CA LYS A 455 -23.72 -13.81 26.93
C LYS A 455 -23.98 -15.21 26.33
N VAL A 456 -23.99 -16.25 27.16
CA VAL A 456 -24.18 -17.65 26.71
C VAL A 456 -25.60 -17.92 26.21
N GLN A 457 -26.58 -17.12 26.63
CA GLN A 457 -28.00 -17.29 26.28
C GLN A 457 -28.38 -16.56 24.99
N LEU A 458 -27.53 -15.65 24.50
CA LEU A 458 -27.81 -14.84 23.31
C LEU A 458 -28.07 -15.65 22.02
N PRO A 459 -27.36 -16.76 21.72
CA PRO A 459 -27.65 -17.56 20.53
C PRO A 459 -29.06 -18.14 20.57
N ALA A 460 -29.45 -18.72 21.71
CA ALA A 460 -30.79 -19.30 21.89
C ALA A 460 -31.87 -18.22 21.79
N LEU A 461 -31.59 -17.01 22.26
CA LEU A 461 -32.51 -15.88 22.22
C LEU A 461 -32.71 -15.35 20.80
N ASN A 462 -31.63 -15.18 20.04
CA ASN A 462 -31.70 -14.81 18.62
C ASN A 462 -32.42 -15.88 17.81
N LYS A 463 -32.18 -17.16 18.10
CA LYS A 463 -32.90 -18.26 17.46
C LYS A 463 -34.40 -18.23 17.77
N LEU A 464 -34.79 -17.95 19.02
CA LEU A 464 -36.19 -17.78 19.43
C LEU A 464 -36.87 -16.65 18.63
N ALA A 465 -36.19 -15.51 18.46
CA ALA A 465 -36.70 -14.37 17.69
C ALA A 465 -36.61 -14.55 16.16
N GLY A 466 -36.10 -15.69 15.67
CA GLY A 466 -35.91 -15.94 14.24
C GLY A 466 -34.78 -15.11 13.62
N ALA A 467 -33.87 -14.58 14.43
CA ALA A 467 -32.94 -13.55 14.00
C ALA A 467 -31.84 -14.04 13.05
N GLU A 468 -31.50 -15.32 13.12
CA GLU A 468 -30.46 -15.95 12.29
C GLU A 468 -30.81 -15.93 10.80
N GLN A 469 -32.10 -16.05 10.44
CA GLN A 469 -32.55 -16.14 9.05
C GLN A 469 -32.34 -14.82 8.30
N TRP A 470 -32.55 -13.68 8.97
CA TRP A 470 -32.35 -12.38 8.35
C TRP A 470 -30.87 -11.95 8.39
N ALA A 471 -30.13 -12.24 9.46
CA ALA A 471 -28.70 -11.94 9.56
C ALA A 471 -27.88 -12.68 8.48
N ALA A 472 -28.24 -13.93 8.17
CA ALA A 472 -27.64 -14.69 7.08
C ALA A 472 -27.93 -14.06 5.70
N SER A 473 -29.15 -13.55 5.48
CA SER A 473 -29.52 -12.91 4.21
C SER A 473 -28.76 -11.60 3.95
N VAL A 474 -28.54 -10.79 5.00
CA VAL A 474 -27.78 -9.52 4.90
C VAL A 474 -26.28 -9.79 4.70
N SER A 475 -25.73 -10.80 5.38
CA SER A 475 -24.35 -11.22 5.18
C SER A 475 -24.10 -11.73 3.76
N THR A 476 -25.07 -12.44 3.18
CA THR A 476 -25.00 -12.96 1.81
C THR A 476 -25.20 -11.85 0.77
N SER A 477 -26.03 -10.84 1.05
CA SER A 477 -26.23 -9.68 0.16
C SER A 477 -25.04 -8.71 0.17
N ALA A 478 -24.44 -8.47 1.34
CA ALA A 478 -23.20 -7.69 1.44
C ALA A 478 -22.02 -8.41 0.76
N GLN A 479 -21.91 -9.72 0.93
CA GLN A 479 -20.95 -10.54 0.19
C GLN A 479 -21.28 -10.65 -1.30
N SER A 480 -22.55 -10.57 -1.70
CA SER A 480 -22.94 -10.58 -3.11
C SER A 480 -22.73 -9.23 -3.78
N GLU A 481 -22.89 -8.11 -3.09
CA GLU A 481 -22.50 -6.76 -3.57
C GLU A 481 -20.97 -6.64 -3.72
N GLU A 482 -20.20 -7.15 -2.75
CA GLU A 482 -18.74 -7.31 -2.88
C GLU A 482 -18.34 -8.34 -3.96
N ARG A 483 -19.16 -9.36 -4.23
CA ARG A 483 -18.91 -10.31 -5.32
C ARG A 483 -19.34 -9.78 -6.68
N THR A 484 -20.39 -8.96 -6.79
CA THR A 484 -20.81 -8.38 -8.07
C THR A 484 -19.81 -7.35 -8.57
N THR A 485 -19.16 -6.61 -7.66
CA THR A 485 -18.01 -5.77 -8.00
C THR A 485 -16.75 -6.59 -8.32
N ARG A 486 -16.62 -7.83 -7.83
CA ARG A 486 -15.50 -8.75 -8.14
C ARG A 486 -15.75 -9.75 -9.28
N SER A 487 -16.96 -9.84 -9.86
CA SER A 487 -17.33 -10.95 -10.77
C SER A 487 -17.19 -10.67 -12.28
N SER A 488 -16.57 -9.56 -12.68
CA SER A 488 -16.15 -9.37 -14.08
C SER A 488 -14.63 -9.25 -14.19
N GLY A 489 -13.93 -10.37 -14.02
CA GLY A 489 -12.50 -10.44 -14.29
C GLY A 489 -11.89 -11.78 -13.86
N SER A 490 -11.46 -12.57 -14.84
CA SER A 490 -10.70 -13.81 -14.65
C SER A 490 -9.55 -13.65 -13.65
N SER A 491 -9.41 -14.60 -12.69
CA SER A 491 -8.22 -14.80 -11.84
C SER A 491 -7.43 -13.52 -11.56
N ALA A 492 -8.05 -12.58 -10.84
CA ALA A 492 -7.53 -11.23 -10.69
C ALA A 492 -6.19 -11.23 -9.93
N VAL A 493 -5.17 -10.72 -10.60
CA VAL A 493 -3.90 -10.31 -10.00
C VAL A 493 -4.20 -9.27 -8.92
N LYS A 494 -3.63 -9.41 -7.72
CA LYS A 494 -3.80 -8.43 -6.65
C LYS A 494 -3.09 -7.12 -7.05
N THR A 495 -3.87 -6.08 -7.29
CA THR A 495 -3.40 -4.73 -7.62
C THR A 495 -3.76 -3.75 -6.51
N THR A 496 -2.88 -2.81 -6.19
CA THR A 496 -3.05 -1.77 -5.17
C THR A 496 -2.96 -0.38 -5.80
N SER A 497 -3.71 0.61 -5.29
CA SER A 497 -3.54 2.02 -5.68
C SER A 497 -2.34 2.67 -4.99
N THR A 498 -1.77 2.01 -3.99
CA THR A 498 -0.70 2.53 -3.13
C THR A 498 0.61 1.79 -3.41
N ARG A 499 1.66 2.54 -3.75
CA ARG A 499 2.98 2.03 -4.12
C ARG A 499 3.65 1.32 -2.94
N GLN A 500 4.20 0.14 -3.20
CA GLN A 500 5.06 -0.59 -2.24
C GLN A 500 6.52 -0.12 -2.37
N ASN A 501 7.26 -0.08 -1.26
CA ASN A 501 8.66 0.32 -1.28
C ASN A 501 9.55 -0.75 -1.92
N VAL A 502 10.37 -0.34 -2.89
CA VAL A 502 11.46 -1.15 -3.42
C VAL A 502 12.58 -1.21 -2.36
N PRO A 503 13.27 -2.36 -2.18
CA PRO A 503 14.36 -2.49 -1.23
C PRO A 503 15.46 -1.42 -1.39
N ALA A 504 16.03 -0.97 -0.26
CA ALA A 504 17.02 0.11 -0.24
C ALA A 504 18.30 -0.24 -1.05
N GLY A 505 18.72 0.70 -1.91
CA GLY A 505 19.89 0.57 -2.78
C GLY A 505 19.62 -0.06 -4.14
N ILE A 506 18.34 -0.18 -4.54
CA ILE A 506 17.92 -0.59 -5.87
C ILE A 506 17.27 0.62 -6.55
N ASP A 507 17.72 0.95 -7.75
CA ASP A 507 17.13 2.03 -8.54
C ASP A 507 15.80 1.56 -9.17
N GLU A 508 14.77 2.39 -9.04
CA GLU A 508 13.44 2.14 -9.61
C GLU A 508 13.13 3.16 -10.69
N PHE A 509 12.58 2.68 -11.81
CA PHE A 509 12.21 3.48 -12.96
C PHE A 509 10.83 3.08 -13.49
N TYR A 510 10.12 4.03 -14.08
CA TYR A 510 8.80 3.84 -14.67
C TYR A 510 8.87 3.99 -16.18
N LEU A 511 8.19 3.07 -16.88
CA LEU A 511 8.02 3.21 -18.32
C LEU A 511 7.01 4.34 -18.60
N PRO A 512 7.36 5.35 -19.42
CA PRO A 512 6.46 6.44 -19.74
C PRO A 512 5.26 5.92 -20.56
N ASN A 513 4.06 6.41 -20.28
CA ASN A 513 2.89 6.15 -21.11
C ASN A 513 2.87 7.09 -22.33
N ASN A 514 3.69 6.78 -23.32
CA ASN A 514 3.87 7.59 -24.52
C ASN A 514 2.85 7.32 -25.64
N LEU A 515 1.87 6.44 -25.42
CA LEU A 515 0.82 6.11 -26.39
C LEU A 515 -0.55 6.60 -25.91
N SER A 516 -1.27 7.31 -26.78
CA SER A 516 -2.70 7.55 -26.57
C SER A 516 -3.48 6.23 -26.60
N PHE A 517 -4.57 6.10 -25.85
CA PHE A 517 -5.39 4.88 -25.78
C PHE A 517 -5.64 4.21 -27.15
N LEU A 518 -6.08 4.99 -28.16
CA LEU A 518 -6.35 4.45 -29.50
C LEU A 518 -5.09 3.88 -30.19
N LYS A 519 -3.93 4.51 -30.01
CA LYS A 519 -2.65 4.01 -30.53
C LYS A 519 -2.17 2.76 -29.77
N ALA A 520 -2.44 2.68 -28.47
CA ALA A 520 -2.12 1.51 -27.67
C ALA A 520 -2.99 0.29 -28.09
N VAL A 521 -4.28 0.52 -28.34
CA VAL A 521 -5.22 -0.51 -28.83
C VAL A 521 -4.81 -1.02 -30.22
N ASP A 522 -4.45 -0.11 -31.13
CA ASP A 522 -3.94 -0.44 -32.47
C ASP A 522 -2.63 -1.25 -32.40
N ALA A 523 -1.67 -0.80 -31.58
CA ALA A 523 -0.41 -1.51 -31.37
C ALA A 523 -0.59 -2.90 -30.72
N ALA A 524 -1.61 -3.07 -29.87
CA ALA A 524 -1.93 -4.34 -29.24
C ALA A 524 -2.75 -5.29 -30.14
N GLY A 525 -3.22 -4.83 -31.30
CA GLY A 525 -4.06 -5.61 -32.21
C GLY A 525 -5.45 -5.95 -31.62
N ILE A 526 -5.95 -5.14 -30.69
CA ILE A 526 -7.23 -5.35 -30.01
C ILE A 526 -8.31 -4.50 -30.70
N SER A 527 -9.55 -4.99 -30.77
CA SER A 527 -10.66 -4.17 -31.26
C SER A 527 -11.05 -3.10 -30.23
N PRO A 528 -11.27 -1.83 -30.64
CA PRO A 528 -11.58 -0.76 -29.70
C PRO A 528 -12.92 -1.03 -28.99
N PRO A 529 -12.97 -0.96 -27.65
CA PRO A 529 -14.21 -1.10 -26.89
C PRO A 529 -15.15 0.09 -27.13
N GLN A 530 -16.46 -0.13 -26.97
CA GLN A 530 -17.50 0.89 -27.20
C GLN A 530 -17.54 1.97 -26.11
N ASP A 531 -17.15 1.63 -24.88
CA ASP A 531 -16.98 2.56 -23.76
C ASP A 531 -15.50 2.69 -23.39
N VAL A 532 -15.03 3.93 -23.23
CA VAL A 532 -13.62 4.24 -22.98
C VAL A 532 -13.43 4.67 -21.53
N SER A 533 -13.28 3.70 -20.62
CA SER A 533 -12.59 3.91 -19.35
C SER A 533 -11.36 3.02 -19.34
N TYR A 534 -10.17 3.59 -19.11
CA TYR A 534 -8.94 2.83 -18.99
C TYR A 534 -8.20 3.23 -17.72
N GLN A 535 -7.43 2.30 -17.19
CA GLN A 535 -6.64 2.46 -15.98
C GLN A 535 -5.22 1.98 -16.27
N VAL A 536 -4.21 2.68 -15.75
CA VAL A 536 -2.80 2.35 -15.98
C VAL A 536 -2.32 1.43 -14.86
N PHE A 537 -1.70 0.31 -15.23
CA PHE A 537 -1.13 -0.65 -14.29
C PHE A 537 0.38 -0.77 -14.50
N TYR A 538 1.16 -0.61 -13.45
CA TYR A 538 2.59 -0.91 -13.45
C TYR A 538 2.82 -2.35 -12.95
N LYS A 539 3.51 -3.15 -13.78
CA LYS A 539 4.00 -4.49 -13.42
C LYS A 539 5.51 -4.41 -13.14
N PRO A 540 5.99 -4.86 -11.98
CA PRO A 540 7.41 -4.81 -11.66
C PRO A 540 8.18 -5.85 -12.49
N VAL A 541 9.34 -5.45 -13.01
CA VAL A 541 10.27 -6.28 -13.80
C VAL A 541 11.71 -5.90 -13.44
N VAL A 542 12.67 -6.82 -13.62
CA VAL A 542 14.09 -6.53 -13.39
C VAL A 542 14.79 -6.24 -14.70
N ILE A 543 15.53 -5.14 -14.75
CA ILE A 543 16.49 -4.86 -15.80
C ILE A 543 17.90 -5.03 -15.24
N ALA A 544 18.75 -5.76 -15.96
CA ALA A 544 20.18 -5.87 -15.68
C ALA A 544 20.94 -5.38 -16.91
N GLN A 545 21.77 -4.35 -16.76
CA GLN A 545 22.55 -3.76 -17.85
C GLN A 545 23.97 -3.46 -17.37
N ALA A 546 24.97 -3.81 -18.17
CA ALA A 546 26.36 -3.57 -17.86
C ALA A 546 27.17 -3.23 -19.11
N THR A 547 28.22 -2.43 -18.94
CA THR A 547 29.18 -2.11 -20.01
C THR A 547 30.49 -2.84 -19.72
N VAL A 548 30.86 -3.74 -20.62
CA VAL A 548 32.07 -4.55 -20.55
C VAL A 548 33.15 -3.90 -21.40
N ARG A 549 34.25 -3.49 -20.76
CA ARG A 549 35.41 -2.93 -21.45
C ARG A 549 36.48 -3.98 -21.67
N PHE A 550 36.77 -4.29 -22.93
CA PHE A 550 37.87 -5.15 -23.33
C PHE A 550 39.14 -4.33 -23.53
N LEU A 551 40.09 -4.45 -22.60
CA LEU A 551 41.39 -3.78 -22.69
C LEU A 551 42.54 -4.79 -22.73
N LYS A 552 43.24 -4.89 -23.87
CA LYS A 552 44.45 -5.72 -23.98
C LYS A 552 45.49 -5.07 -24.88
N ARG A 553 46.53 -4.51 -24.25
CA ARG A 553 47.58 -3.71 -24.92
C ARG A 553 48.30 -4.46 -26.04
N ASN A 554 48.62 -5.74 -25.84
CA ASN A 554 49.34 -6.54 -26.84
C ASN A 554 48.56 -6.71 -28.15
N TYR A 555 47.23 -6.58 -28.11
CA TYR A 555 46.36 -6.69 -29.28
C TYR A 555 45.77 -5.35 -29.71
N ASN A 556 46.24 -4.24 -29.14
CA ASN A 556 45.70 -2.90 -29.35
C ASN A 556 44.16 -2.84 -29.23
N LEU A 557 43.60 -3.64 -28.30
CA LEU A 557 42.17 -3.76 -28.09
C LEU A 557 41.71 -2.79 -27.01
N ASP A 558 40.88 -1.83 -27.40
CA ASP A 558 40.02 -1.00 -26.55
C ASP A 558 38.63 -1.03 -27.17
N TYR A 559 37.72 -1.79 -26.57
CA TYR A 559 36.37 -2.04 -27.10
C TYR A 559 35.38 -2.17 -25.96
N ASP A 560 34.31 -1.36 -26.00
CA ASP A 560 33.23 -1.39 -25.03
C ASP A 560 32.02 -2.11 -25.64
N LEU A 561 31.45 -3.04 -24.88
CA LEU A 561 30.22 -3.76 -25.23
C LEU A 561 29.20 -3.58 -24.12
N THR A 562 28.05 -3.00 -24.42
CA THR A 562 26.92 -2.93 -23.49
C THR A 562 26.01 -4.14 -23.68
N THR A 563 25.76 -4.87 -22.60
CA THR A 563 24.83 -6.00 -22.56
C THR A 563 23.64 -5.65 -21.67
N ALA A 564 22.44 -6.11 -22.04
CA ALA A 564 21.23 -5.91 -21.24
C ALA A 564 20.34 -7.16 -21.22
N ALA A 565 19.68 -7.39 -20.10
CA ALA A 565 18.68 -8.44 -19.90
C ALA A 565 17.44 -7.88 -19.19
N LEU A 566 16.24 -8.25 -19.66
CA LEU A 566 14.96 -7.81 -19.09
C LEU A 566 14.17 -9.01 -18.57
N VAL A 567 14.24 -9.27 -17.27
CA VAL A 567 13.60 -10.40 -16.60
C VAL A 567 12.18 -9.99 -16.19
N LYS A 568 11.19 -10.45 -16.97
CA LYS A 568 9.78 -10.10 -16.75
C LYS A 568 9.13 -10.91 -15.64
N GLU A 569 9.62 -12.13 -15.42
CA GLU A 569 9.07 -13.11 -14.48
C GLU A 569 10.24 -13.86 -13.81
N PRO A 570 10.88 -13.26 -12.80
CA PRO A 570 11.95 -13.92 -12.08
C PRO A 570 11.39 -15.12 -11.30
N ASP A 571 12.14 -16.21 -11.26
CA ASP A 571 11.81 -17.35 -10.40
C ASP A 571 11.75 -16.90 -8.92
N HIS A 572 10.88 -17.52 -8.12
CA HIS A 572 10.70 -17.18 -6.71
C HIS A 572 11.99 -17.26 -5.89
N GLN A 573 12.97 -18.06 -6.34
CA GLN A 573 14.27 -18.22 -5.68
C GLN A 573 15.33 -17.20 -6.14
N GLY A 574 15.02 -16.36 -7.14
CA GLY A 574 15.96 -15.39 -7.72
C GLY A 574 16.97 -15.97 -8.71
N ARG A 575 16.74 -17.19 -9.22
CA ARG A 575 17.62 -17.81 -10.22
C ARG A 575 17.22 -17.36 -11.63
N VAL A 576 18.19 -16.88 -12.42
CA VAL A 576 17.94 -16.37 -13.78
C VAL A 576 18.90 -17.02 -14.78
N ARG A 577 18.37 -17.42 -15.94
CA ARG A 577 19.17 -17.77 -17.11
C ARG A 577 19.29 -16.55 -18.02
N TRP A 578 20.35 -15.78 -17.86
CA TRP A 578 20.47 -14.45 -18.47
C TRP A 578 20.39 -14.46 -20.00
N GLU A 579 20.87 -15.52 -20.66
CA GLU A 579 20.77 -15.68 -22.12
C GLU A 579 19.33 -15.70 -22.65
N ASP A 580 18.36 -16.22 -21.87
CA ASP A 580 16.95 -16.32 -22.29
C ASP A 580 16.24 -14.96 -22.25
N TRP A 581 16.84 -13.97 -21.58
CA TRP A 581 16.25 -12.64 -21.34
C TRP A 581 17.03 -11.51 -22.00
N ALA A 582 17.97 -11.82 -22.90
CA ALA A 582 18.80 -10.84 -23.59
C ALA A 582 17.95 -9.87 -24.42
N VAL A 583 18.17 -8.57 -24.21
CA VAL A 583 17.52 -7.48 -24.94
C VAL A 583 18.56 -6.47 -25.43
N ASN A 584 18.16 -5.60 -26.35
CA ASN A 584 18.99 -4.44 -26.70
C ASN A 584 19.15 -3.53 -25.47
N PRO A 585 20.30 -2.86 -25.30
CA PRO A 585 20.49 -1.87 -24.25
C PRO A 585 19.36 -0.85 -24.23
N ILE A 586 18.83 -0.58 -23.04
CA ILE A 586 17.74 0.35 -22.81
C ILE A 586 18.34 1.71 -22.48
N ASP A 587 17.77 2.74 -23.09
CA ASP A 587 18.08 4.13 -22.76
C ASP A 587 17.42 4.48 -21.42
N THR A 588 18.24 4.57 -20.37
CA THR A 588 17.79 4.89 -19.02
C THR A 588 17.32 6.34 -18.89
N ASP A 589 17.78 7.25 -19.76
CA ASP A 589 17.37 8.66 -19.74
C ASP A 589 15.93 8.85 -20.27
N GLY A 590 15.40 7.85 -20.99
CA GLY A 590 14.03 7.82 -21.48
C GLY A 590 13.01 7.27 -20.48
N LEU A 591 13.42 6.90 -19.25
CA LEU A 591 12.55 6.39 -18.20
C LEU A 591 12.15 7.50 -17.21
N GLU A 592 10.98 7.37 -16.59
CA GLU A 592 10.48 8.34 -15.60
C GLU A 592 10.85 7.90 -14.18
N SER A 593 11.15 8.86 -13.30
CA SER A 593 11.45 8.61 -11.88
C SER A 593 10.21 8.54 -10.99
N GLN A 594 9.03 8.86 -11.55
CA GLN A 594 7.75 8.83 -10.86
C GLN A 594 6.69 8.14 -11.74
N ALA A 595 5.77 7.42 -11.09
CA ALA A 595 4.61 6.85 -11.74
C ALA A 595 3.59 7.94 -12.12
N ILE A 596 2.79 7.67 -13.14
CA ILE A 596 1.68 8.54 -13.54
C ILE A 596 0.60 8.59 -12.44
N THR A 597 -0.05 9.74 -12.25
CA THR A 597 -1.16 9.91 -11.30
C THR A 597 -2.31 8.94 -11.59
N ASP A 598 -2.96 8.43 -10.54
CA ASP A 598 -4.05 7.44 -10.60
C ASP A 598 -3.68 6.06 -11.19
N SER A 599 -2.38 5.73 -11.24
CA SER A 599 -1.91 4.39 -11.60
C SER A 599 -2.13 3.37 -10.49
N HIS A 600 -2.28 2.11 -10.88
CA HIS A 600 -2.32 0.96 -9.98
C HIS A 600 -1.03 0.14 -10.12
N PHE A 601 -0.63 -0.54 -9.05
CA PHE A 601 0.60 -1.31 -8.98
C PHE A 601 0.29 -2.77 -8.71
N HIS A 602 0.97 -3.66 -9.42
CA HIS A 602 1.03 -5.06 -9.04
C HIS A 602 1.81 -5.22 -7.73
N GLU A 603 1.44 -6.24 -6.95
CA GLU A 603 2.16 -6.62 -5.73
C GLU A 603 3.63 -6.97 -6.02
N LEU A 604 4.56 -6.41 -5.24
CA LEU A 604 5.98 -6.69 -5.26
C LEU A 604 6.23 -7.96 -4.43
N MET A 605 6.41 -9.08 -5.12
CA MET A 605 6.66 -10.38 -4.49
C MET A 605 8.14 -10.78 -4.54
N ALA A 606 8.56 -11.70 -3.67
CA ALA A 606 9.91 -12.26 -3.72
C ALA A 606 10.18 -12.88 -5.11
N PRO A 607 11.36 -12.63 -5.72
CA PRO A 607 12.56 -12.02 -5.13
C PRO A 607 12.62 -10.49 -5.18
N LEU A 608 11.66 -9.81 -5.83
CA LEU A 608 11.67 -8.36 -6.06
C LEU A 608 11.50 -7.53 -4.78
N SER A 609 10.84 -8.09 -3.78
CA SER A 609 10.66 -7.48 -2.47
C SER A 609 11.86 -7.69 -1.52
N ASP A 610 12.89 -8.44 -1.93
CA ASP A 610 14.04 -8.80 -1.09
C ASP A 610 15.34 -8.22 -1.67
N GLY A 611 15.87 -7.20 -0.99
CA GLY A 611 17.09 -6.52 -1.43
C GLY A 611 18.35 -7.39 -1.39
N ALA A 612 18.42 -8.40 -0.52
CA ALA A 612 19.56 -9.32 -0.48
C ALA A 612 19.56 -10.22 -1.73
N LYS A 613 18.37 -10.67 -2.15
CA LYS A 613 18.20 -11.47 -3.37
C LYS A 613 18.49 -10.68 -4.64
N LEU A 614 18.09 -9.41 -4.71
CA LEU A 614 18.41 -8.56 -5.85
C LEU A 614 19.92 -8.32 -5.99
N ARG A 615 20.66 -8.17 -4.88
CA ARG A 615 22.13 -8.08 -4.90
C ARG A 615 22.82 -9.39 -5.30
N GLU A 616 22.25 -10.53 -4.90
CA GLU A 616 22.69 -11.85 -5.36
C GLU A 616 22.54 -11.94 -6.89
N MET A 617 21.40 -11.48 -7.44
CA MET A 617 21.16 -11.43 -8.89
C MET A 617 22.10 -10.47 -9.62
N GLU A 618 22.43 -9.31 -9.05
CA GLU A 618 23.42 -8.38 -9.60
C GLU A 618 24.80 -9.04 -9.72
N THR A 619 25.22 -9.75 -8.68
CA THR A 619 26.50 -10.48 -8.66
C THR A 619 26.49 -11.63 -9.67
N ASP A 620 25.41 -12.40 -9.72
CA ASP A 620 25.22 -13.50 -10.67
C ASP A 620 25.25 -13.02 -12.13
N TYR A 621 24.68 -11.85 -12.43
CA TYR A 621 24.75 -11.25 -13.76
C TYR A 621 26.18 -10.85 -14.15
N ALA A 622 26.93 -10.22 -13.23
CA ALA A 622 28.32 -9.86 -13.45
C ALA A 622 29.21 -11.09 -13.69
N ASP A 623 28.99 -12.16 -12.90
CA ASP A 623 29.70 -13.43 -13.06
C ASP A 623 29.36 -14.11 -14.40
N TRP A 624 28.07 -14.13 -14.79
CA TRP A 624 27.68 -14.67 -16.08
C TRP A 624 28.32 -13.89 -17.24
N ILE A 625 28.36 -12.55 -17.16
CA ILE A 625 29.04 -11.72 -18.16
C ILE A 625 30.52 -12.11 -18.28
N PHE A 626 31.21 -12.25 -17.14
CA PHE A 626 32.64 -12.57 -17.11
C PHE A 626 32.97 -13.92 -17.77
N HIS A 627 32.09 -14.92 -17.61
CA HIS A 627 32.31 -16.27 -18.15
C HIS A 627 31.78 -16.46 -19.58
N SER A 628 30.72 -15.75 -19.96
CA SER A 628 29.99 -15.99 -21.22
C SER A 628 30.36 -15.00 -22.34
N ILE A 629 30.71 -13.75 -22.02
CA ILE A 629 30.93 -12.71 -23.02
C ILE A 629 32.39 -12.70 -23.49
N SER A 630 32.59 -12.83 -24.79
CA SER A 630 33.91 -12.76 -25.43
C SER A 630 33.90 -11.86 -26.67
N ALA A 631 35.03 -11.20 -26.94
CA ALA A 631 35.21 -10.32 -28.09
C ALA A 631 36.15 -10.97 -29.13
N PRO A 632 35.71 -11.22 -30.38
CA PRO A 632 36.59 -11.75 -31.41
C PRO A 632 37.60 -10.70 -31.87
N VAL A 633 38.88 -11.09 -31.93
CA VAL A 633 39.99 -10.24 -32.38
C VAL A 633 40.53 -10.79 -33.71
N ARG A 634 40.75 -9.90 -34.68
CA ARG A 634 41.44 -10.23 -35.94
C ARG A 634 42.95 -10.03 -35.73
N ALA A 635 43.74 -11.00 -36.17
CA ALA A 635 45.19 -11.03 -35.95
C ALA A 635 45.95 -11.44 -37.22
N ASN A 636 47.04 -10.71 -37.52
CA ASN A 636 48.12 -11.15 -38.40
C ASN A 636 49.41 -11.10 -37.57
N GLU A 637 49.87 -12.27 -37.14
CA GLU A 637 51.01 -12.41 -36.22
C GLU A 637 52.34 -12.03 -36.88
N GLU A 638 52.48 -12.26 -38.18
CA GLU A 638 53.70 -12.01 -38.95
C GLU A 638 53.97 -10.51 -39.11
N LEU A 639 52.92 -9.71 -39.30
CA LEU A 639 52.97 -8.25 -39.34
C LEU A 639 52.79 -7.59 -37.97
N ALA A 640 52.53 -8.38 -36.92
CA ALA A 640 52.12 -7.90 -35.59
C ALA A 640 50.93 -6.92 -35.62
N VAL A 641 49.98 -7.12 -36.54
CA VAL A 641 48.77 -6.29 -36.69
C VAL A 641 47.58 -6.98 -36.06
N PHE A 642 46.96 -6.31 -35.09
CA PHE A 642 45.78 -6.79 -34.37
C PHE A 642 44.66 -5.74 -34.44
N ALA A 643 43.41 -6.20 -34.56
CA ALA A 643 42.25 -5.32 -34.62
C ALA A 643 41.04 -5.94 -33.91
N GLY A 644 40.34 -5.12 -33.12
CA GLY A 644 39.13 -5.52 -32.43
C GLY A 644 37.92 -5.72 -33.35
N PRO A 645 36.77 -6.15 -32.80
CA PRO A 645 35.56 -6.46 -33.55
C PRO A 645 35.01 -5.27 -34.36
N GLN A 646 35.24 -4.04 -33.90
CA GLN A 646 34.80 -2.79 -34.53
C GLN A 646 35.44 -2.52 -35.90
N VAL A 647 36.60 -3.12 -36.20
CA VAL A 647 37.31 -2.90 -37.47
C VAL A 647 36.77 -3.87 -38.52
N THR A 648 36.31 -3.35 -39.64
CA THR A 648 35.79 -4.19 -40.73
C THR A 648 36.91 -5.04 -41.35
N GLN A 649 36.54 -6.15 -42.01
CA GLN A 649 37.53 -6.99 -42.70
C GLN A 649 38.32 -6.20 -43.77
N GLY A 650 37.68 -5.24 -44.45
CA GLY A 650 38.32 -4.38 -45.44
C GLY A 650 39.35 -3.42 -44.83
N GLU A 651 39.03 -2.80 -43.70
CA GLU A 651 39.95 -1.92 -42.99
C GLU A 651 41.13 -2.67 -42.39
N PHE A 652 40.89 -3.88 -41.86
CA PHE A 652 41.96 -4.74 -41.35
C PHE A 652 42.95 -5.13 -42.45
N ARG A 653 42.46 -5.51 -43.63
CA ARG A 653 43.32 -5.79 -44.81
C ARG A 653 44.16 -4.58 -45.21
N ARG A 654 43.59 -3.37 -45.15
CA ARG A 654 44.33 -2.13 -45.44
C ARG A 654 45.44 -1.86 -44.40
N LEU A 655 45.19 -2.14 -43.12
CA LEU A 655 46.20 -2.04 -42.07
C LEU A 655 47.36 -3.01 -42.31
N CYS A 656 47.06 -4.27 -42.65
CA CYS A 656 48.08 -5.27 -43.00
C CYS A 656 48.89 -4.85 -44.24
N SER A 657 48.22 -4.44 -45.32
CA SER A 657 48.90 -3.98 -46.54
C SER A 657 49.83 -2.80 -46.30
N LYS A 658 49.42 -1.81 -45.49
CA LYS A 658 50.28 -0.68 -45.12
C LYS A 658 51.49 -1.10 -44.28
N ALA A 659 51.31 -2.07 -43.38
CA ALA A 659 52.41 -2.61 -42.57
C ALA A 659 53.41 -3.39 -43.43
N ALA A 660 52.91 -4.21 -44.35
CA ALA A 660 53.72 -4.96 -45.32
C ALA A 660 54.51 -4.03 -46.25
N GLU A 661 53.90 -2.97 -46.79
CA GLU A 661 54.59 -1.95 -47.60
C GLU A 661 55.72 -1.25 -46.83
N GLY A 662 55.47 -0.93 -45.55
CA GLY A 662 56.48 -0.33 -44.68
C GLY A 662 57.66 -1.26 -44.43
N ALA A 663 57.40 -2.52 -44.10
CA ALA A 663 58.44 -3.53 -43.86
C ALA A 663 59.22 -3.86 -45.14
N LEU A 664 58.52 -3.99 -46.28
CA LEU A 664 59.11 -4.15 -47.61
C LEU A 664 60.10 -3.03 -47.93
N LYS A 665 59.71 -1.78 -47.68
CA LYS A 665 60.59 -0.63 -47.94
C LYS A 665 61.86 -0.69 -47.09
N VAL A 666 61.74 -0.99 -45.80
CA VAL A 666 62.89 -1.08 -44.88
C VAL A 666 63.83 -2.21 -45.29
N GLU A 667 63.31 -3.39 -45.64
CA GLU A 667 64.13 -4.52 -46.08
C GLU A 667 64.79 -4.24 -47.44
N LYS A 668 64.07 -3.62 -48.39
CA LYS A 668 64.63 -3.16 -49.68
C LYS A 668 65.76 -2.15 -49.47
N ASP A 669 65.57 -1.12 -48.66
CA ASP A 669 66.58 -0.09 -48.37
C ASP A 669 67.84 -0.71 -47.73
N MET A 670 67.67 -1.72 -46.85
CA MET A 670 68.79 -2.43 -46.22
C MET A 670 69.59 -3.26 -47.23
N VAL A 671 68.90 -4.05 -48.06
CA VAL A 671 69.52 -4.86 -49.11
C VAL A 671 70.24 -3.95 -50.11
N ASP A 672 69.57 -2.91 -50.58
CA ASP A 672 70.10 -1.93 -51.53
C ASP A 672 71.36 -1.21 -51.01
N GLY A 673 71.31 -0.77 -49.75
CA GLY A 673 72.44 -0.14 -49.08
C GLY A 673 73.65 -1.07 -48.93
N SER A 674 73.44 -2.38 -48.76
CA SER A 674 74.52 -3.36 -48.66
C SER A 674 75.25 -3.57 -50.00
N PHE A 675 74.51 -3.65 -51.10
CA PHE A 675 75.08 -3.82 -52.45
C PHE A 675 75.74 -2.53 -52.94
N THR A 676 75.15 -1.37 -52.67
CA THR A 676 75.74 -0.06 -53.01
C THR A 676 77.12 0.12 -52.36
N LYS A 677 77.29 -0.29 -51.09
CA LYS A 677 78.60 -0.29 -50.42
C LYS A 677 79.61 -1.21 -51.10
N LYS A 678 79.20 -2.42 -51.51
CA LYS A 678 80.07 -3.38 -52.21
C LYS A 678 80.51 -2.83 -53.58
N MET A 679 79.58 -2.24 -54.33
CA MET A 679 79.87 -1.62 -55.63
C MET A 679 80.84 -0.45 -55.51
N HIS A 680 80.67 0.43 -54.50
CA HIS A 680 81.58 1.56 -54.27
C HIS A 680 83.02 1.10 -54.02
N ILE A 681 83.23 0.01 -53.27
CA ILE A 681 84.56 -0.55 -53.01
C ILE A 681 85.25 -0.97 -54.32
N ILE A 682 84.51 -1.59 -55.25
CA ILE A 682 85.06 -2.05 -56.52
C ILE A 682 85.24 -0.88 -57.49
N GLN A 683 84.33 0.10 -57.50
CA GLN A 683 84.49 1.34 -58.26
C GLN A 683 85.72 2.13 -57.83
N ASP A 684 86.00 2.21 -56.52
CA ASP A 684 87.22 2.85 -56.01
C ASP A 684 88.50 2.11 -56.46
N ARG A 685 88.44 0.77 -56.57
CA ARG A 685 89.56 -0.04 -57.10
C ARG A 685 89.73 0.18 -58.60
N LEU A 686 88.63 0.18 -59.35
CA LEU A 686 88.60 0.48 -60.78
C LEU A 686 89.22 1.85 -61.08
N LEU A 687 88.84 2.88 -60.31
CA LEU A 687 89.38 4.23 -60.49
C LEU A 687 90.88 4.31 -60.18
N ARG A 688 91.38 3.49 -59.23
CA ARG A 688 92.82 3.40 -58.95
C ARG A 688 93.56 2.73 -60.10
N GLU A 689 93.05 1.61 -60.60
CA GLU A 689 93.63 0.91 -61.76
C GLU A 689 93.61 1.75 -63.03
N GLU A 690 92.54 2.51 -63.28
CA GLU A 690 92.48 3.44 -64.43
C GLU A 690 93.58 4.51 -64.34
N ARG A 691 93.89 5.00 -63.13
CA ARG A 691 94.99 5.93 -62.89
C ARG A 691 96.37 5.27 -63.02
N GLU A 692 96.50 4.00 -62.64
CA GLU A 692 97.75 3.23 -62.83
C GLU A 692 98.00 2.96 -64.32
N LEU A 693 96.98 2.52 -65.06
CA LEU A 693 97.04 2.36 -66.52
C LEU A 693 97.51 3.64 -67.23
N ASP A 694 97.03 4.80 -66.81
CA ASP A 694 97.48 6.08 -67.39
C ASP A 694 98.96 6.36 -67.11
N LYS A 695 99.47 6.03 -65.91
CA LYS A 695 100.90 6.12 -65.61
C LYS A 695 101.70 5.13 -66.44
N ASP A 696 101.24 3.89 -66.55
CA ASP A 696 101.94 2.83 -67.28
C ASP A 696 101.99 3.11 -68.79
N LYS A 697 100.95 3.73 -69.36
CA LYS A 697 100.96 4.25 -70.74
C LYS A 697 102.01 5.34 -70.94
N VAL A 698 102.13 6.27 -69.98
CA VAL A 698 103.14 7.33 -70.02
C VAL A 698 104.54 6.74 -69.90
N GLU A 699 104.76 5.80 -68.97
CA GLU A 699 106.04 5.13 -68.79
C GLU A 699 106.42 4.28 -70.01
N PHE A 700 105.47 3.53 -70.59
CA PHE A 700 105.68 2.80 -71.83
C PHE A 700 106.05 3.74 -72.99
N SER A 701 105.39 4.89 -73.12
CA SER A 701 105.70 5.91 -74.13
C SER A 701 107.11 6.49 -73.95
N GLN A 702 107.49 6.82 -72.71
CA GLN A 702 108.84 7.28 -72.38
C GLN A 702 109.91 6.22 -72.70
N ARG A 703 109.70 4.96 -72.26
CA ARG A 703 110.63 3.86 -72.52
C ARG A 703 110.75 3.52 -74.01
N LYS A 704 109.65 3.63 -74.77
CA LYS A 704 109.63 3.50 -76.23
C LYS A 704 110.42 4.62 -76.92
N ASN A 705 110.29 5.86 -76.45
CA ASN A 705 111.06 7.00 -76.96
C ASN A 705 112.55 6.88 -76.63
N GLU A 706 112.91 6.36 -75.44
CA GLU A 706 114.31 6.08 -75.08
C GLU A 706 114.94 4.98 -75.93
N GLU A 707 114.19 3.92 -76.24
CA GLU A 707 114.62 2.86 -77.17
C GLU A 707 114.91 3.44 -78.56
N ALA A 708 114.04 4.34 -79.06
CA ALA A 708 114.21 5.04 -80.33
C ALA A 708 115.38 6.05 -80.34
N ALA A 709 115.58 6.81 -79.25
CA ALA A 709 116.69 7.76 -79.13
C ALA A 709 118.07 7.07 -79.09
N THR A 710 118.14 5.86 -78.52
CA THR A 710 119.38 5.07 -78.49
C THR A 710 119.74 4.50 -79.87
N LEU A 711 118.74 4.22 -80.72
CA LEU A 711 118.94 3.87 -82.14
C LEU A 711 119.56 5.03 -82.95
N ILE A 712 119.22 6.28 -82.63
CA ILE A 712 119.78 7.48 -83.27
C ILE A 712 121.20 7.78 -82.73
N GLY A 713 121.43 7.61 -81.42
CA GLY A 713 122.74 7.79 -80.80
C GLY A 713 123.81 6.80 -81.31
N ASN A 714 123.40 5.61 -81.73
CA ASN A 714 124.29 4.62 -82.34
C ASN A 714 124.68 4.93 -83.81
N LEU A 715 123.98 5.86 -84.49
CA LEU A 715 124.34 6.32 -85.85
C LEU A 715 125.38 7.46 -85.85
N TYR A 716 125.42 8.28 -84.80
CA TYR A 716 126.35 9.42 -84.70
C TYR A 716 127.80 9.06 -84.33
N SER A 717 128.07 7.83 -83.86
CA SER A 717 129.40 7.41 -83.36
C SER A 717 130.35 6.80 -84.40
N LEU A 718 130.01 6.89 -85.71
CA LEU A 718 130.81 6.33 -86.81
C LEU A 718 131.85 7.28 -87.42
N ILE A 719 132.01 8.52 -86.94
CA ILE A 719 132.91 9.54 -87.56
C ILE A 719 134.18 9.87 -86.73
N ASP A 720 134.26 9.52 -85.44
CA ASP A 720 135.44 9.85 -84.62
C ASP A 720 136.04 8.60 -83.94
N GLY A 721 137.30 8.30 -84.28
CA GLY A 721 137.97 7.05 -83.96
C GLY A 721 138.38 6.94 -82.48
N ARG A 722 137.46 6.50 -81.61
CA ARG A 722 137.78 5.95 -80.28
C ARG A 722 136.90 4.76 -79.90
N LYS A 723 137.55 3.61 -79.67
CA LYS A 723 136.94 2.34 -79.22
C LYS A 723 136.37 2.46 -77.80
N ARG A 724 135.07 2.20 -77.61
CA ARG A 724 134.47 1.76 -76.32
C ARG A 724 133.38 0.68 -76.53
N ARG A 725 133.27 -0.20 -75.52
CA ARG A 725 132.59 -1.51 -75.48
C ARG A 725 131.06 -1.43 -75.69
N MET A 726 130.51 -2.37 -76.46
CA MET A 726 129.09 -2.60 -76.72
C MET A 726 128.46 -3.55 -75.67
N THR A 727 127.60 -3.04 -74.77
CA THR A 727 126.74 -3.88 -73.89
C THR A 727 125.36 -3.29 -73.54
N THR A 728 124.91 -2.18 -74.13
CA THR A 728 123.75 -1.41 -73.61
C THR A 728 122.39 -1.59 -74.32
N SER A 729 122.31 -2.38 -75.41
CA SER A 729 121.08 -2.47 -76.24
C SER A 729 120.07 -3.55 -75.83
N LEU A 730 120.49 -4.63 -75.17
CA LEU A 730 119.59 -5.76 -74.82
C LEU A 730 118.76 -5.52 -73.55
N THR A 731 119.28 -4.75 -72.59
CA THR A 731 118.59 -4.45 -71.32
C THR A 731 117.39 -3.52 -71.50
N LYS A 732 117.48 -2.58 -72.46
CA LYS A 732 116.41 -1.59 -72.72
C LYS A 732 115.17 -2.20 -73.37
N ARG A 733 115.34 -3.10 -74.33
CA ARG A 733 114.22 -3.83 -74.96
C ARG A 733 113.41 -4.66 -73.96
N ARG A 734 114.07 -5.25 -72.94
CA ARG A 734 113.40 -5.96 -71.83
C ARG A 734 112.52 -5.02 -71.01
N MET A 735 112.98 -3.78 -70.77
CA MET A 735 112.24 -2.78 -70.00
C MET A 735 111.01 -2.24 -70.76
N THR A 736 111.08 -2.16 -72.10
CA THR A 736 109.92 -1.82 -72.95
C THR A 736 108.89 -2.95 -72.99
N THR A 737 109.33 -4.22 -73.05
CA THR A 737 108.43 -5.38 -72.98
C THR A 737 107.74 -5.50 -71.63
N GLN A 738 108.44 -5.23 -70.52
CA GLN A 738 107.84 -5.20 -69.19
C GLN A 738 106.75 -4.11 -69.10
N ALA A 739 107.07 -2.87 -69.49
CA ALA A 739 106.09 -1.78 -69.47
C ALA A 739 104.87 -2.02 -70.37
N LYS A 740 105.01 -2.85 -71.43
CA LYS A 740 103.85 -3.30 -72.23
C LYS A 740 103.01 -4.35 -71.50
N ALA A 741 103.64 -5.24 -70.75
CA ALA A 741 102.96 -6.26 -69.95
C ALA A 741 102.17 -5.60 -68.81
N ASP A 742 102.75 -4.60 -68.14
CA ASP A 742 102.10 -3.84 -67.06
C ASP A 742 100.82 -3.13 -67.59
N VAL A 743 100.88 -2.50 -68.77
CA VAL A 743 99.69 -1.92 -69.44
C VAL A 743 98.61 -2.97 -69.74
N GLN A 744 98.98 -4.19 -70.12
CA GLN A 744 98.02 -5.26 -70.40
C GLN A 744 97.38 -5.80 -69.11
N GLU A 745 98.15 -5.91 -68.03
CA GLU A 745 97.67 -6.35 -66.71
C GLU A 745 96.63 -5.39 -66.13
N SER A 746 96.85 -4.07 -66.25
CA SER A 746 95.85 -3.09 -65.82
C SER A 746 94.59 -3.12 -66.70
N LEU A 747 94.70 -3.38 -68.01
CA LEU A 747 93.53 -3.54 -68.89
C LEU A 747 92.69 -4.76 -68.50
N ASP A 748 93.33 -5.90 -68.23
CA ASP A 748 92.66 -7.14 -67.82
C ASP A 748 91.99 -6.97 -66.44
N SER A 749 92.66 -6.26 -65.50
CA SER A 749 92.11 -5.93 -64.17
C SER A 749 90.90 -5.00 -64.25
N ILE A 750 90.94 -3.99 -65.13
CA ILE A 750 89.80 -3.09 -65.40
C ILE A 750 88.62 -3.86 -65.98
N GLU A 751 88.86 -4.79 -66.91
CA GLU A 751 87.81 -5.64 -67.46
C GLU A 751 87.18 -6.54 -66.38
N GLN A 752 88.02 -7.11 -65.50
CA GLN A 752 87.55 -7.92 -64.38
C GLN A 752 86.68 -7.10 -63.42
N TYR A 753 87.11 -5.91 -63.00
CA TYR A 753 86.32 -5.05 -62.11
C TYR A 753 85.00 -4.60 -62.75
N LYS A 754 84.96 -4.34 -64.06
CA LYS A 754 83.71 -4.04 -64.77
C LYS A 754 82.73 -5.22 -64.75
N LYS A 755 83.23 -6.45 -64.97
CA LYS A 755 82.41 -7.67 -64.86
C LYS A 755 81.92 -7.92 -63.43
N GLU A 756 82.76 -7.66 -62.42
CA GLU A 756 82.36 -7.78 -61.01
C GLU A 756 81.24 -6.80 -60.64
N ILE A 757 81.30 -5.55 -61.14
CA ILE A 757 80.23 -4.56 -60.94
C ILE A 757 78.93 -5.03 -61.62
N GLU A 758 78.99 -5.49 -62.87
CA GLU A 758 77.81 -5.97 -63.61
C GLU A 758 77.16 -7.19 -62.93
N ASN A 759 77.96 -8.12 -62.42
CA ASN A 759 77.46 -9.27 -61.67
C ASN A 759 76.81 -8.86 -60.35
N LEU A 760 77.42 -7.94 -59.60
CA LEU A 760 76.83 -7.41 -58.36
C LEU A 760 75.53 -6.64 -58.62
N GLU A 761 75.39 -5.98 -59.76
CA GLU A 761 74.15 -5.30 -60.14
C GLU A 761 73.03 -6.31 -60.45
N LYS A 762 73.36 -7.42 -61.11
CA LYS A 762 72.41 -8.53 -61.33
C LYS A 762 71.98 -9.19 -60.02
N GLU A 763 72.93 -9.47 -59.12
CA GLU A 763 72.65 -10.03 -57.80
C GLU A 763 71.78 -9.09 -56.95
N ARG A 764 72.03 -7.78 -57.01
CA ARG A 764 71.21 -6.76 -56.34
C ARG A 764 69.77 -6.80 -56.83
N LEU A 765 69.55 -6.84 -58.15
CA LEU A 765 68.19 -6.88 -58.72
C LEU A 765 67.44 -8.15 -58.30
N GLN A 766 68.09 -9.31 -58.35
CA GLN A 766 67.51 -10.58 -57.91
C GLN A 766 67.14 -10.56 -56.42
N ALA A 767 68.02 -10.03 -55.56
CA ALA A 767 67.75 -9.91 -54.13
C ALA A 767 66.57 -8.97 -53.83
N LEU A 768 66.43 -7.87 -54.59
CA LEU A 768 65.30 -6.95 -54.45
C LEU A 768 63.97 -7.56 -54.90
N GLU A 769 63.97 -8.35 -55.99
CA GLU A 769 62.80 -9.11 -56.45
C GLU A 769 62.37 -10.19 -55.45
N GLU A 770 63.32 -10.89 -54.83
CA GLU A 770 63.03 -11.92 -53.83
C GLU A 770 62.38 -11.33 -52.56
N VAL A 771 62.87 -10.17 -52.11
CA VAL A 771 62.24 -9.41 -51.01
C VAL A 771 60.84 -8.95 -51.39
N GLU A 772 60.62 -8.49 -52.63
CA GLU A 772 59.29 -8.08 -53.09
C GLU A 772 58.29 -9.24 -53.15
N ARG A 773 58.71 -10.41 -53.64
CA ARG A 773 57.87 -11.61 -53.65
C ARG A 773 57.51 -12.07 -52.23
N LYS A 774 58.48 -12.06 -51.31
CA LYS A 774 58.27 -12.43 -49.90
C LYS A 774 57.17 -11.60 -49.24
N TRP A 775 57.16 -10.27 -49.46
CA TRP A 775 56.15 -9.38 -48.86
C TRP A 775 54.81 -9.32 -49.60
N GLN A 776 54.71 -9.91 -50.80
CA GLN A 776 53.42 -10.07 -51.49
C GLN A 776 52.65 -11.32 -51.01
N GLU A 777 53.34 -12.29 -50.42
CA GLU A 777 52.74 -13.52 -49.89
C GLU A 777 52.20 -13.37 -48.45
N VAL A 778 52.72 -12.39 -47.70
CA VAL A 778 52.33 -12.01 -46.31
C VAL A 778 51.21 -10.97 -46.31
#